data_AF-S4PCN9-F1
#
_entry.id   AF-S4PCN9-F1
#
_cell.length_a   1.000
_cell.length_b   1.000
_cell.length_c   1.000
_cell.angle_alpha   90.00
_cell.angle_beta   90.00
_cell.angle_gamma   90.00
#
_symmetry.space_group_name_H-M   'P 1'
#
loop_
_entity.id
_entity.type
_entity.pdbx_description
1 polymer ?
#
loop_
_entity_poly.entity_id
_entity_poly.type
_entity_poly.pdbx_seq_one_letter_code
_entity_poly.pdbx_strand_id
1 'polypeptide(L)'
;MSSKSAPGIIMATGVLGKSLKGIPGVYISRDAGLSWRRILKDYYFFNYGDHGGVLVAVKYFKSRGETRRILYSTNEGIEWNSYQFNADDLRIYGLMTEPGENTTTFTMFGSANEQHQWIIITIDLLNAFPRNCTQDDYKFWSPTPPNTAVSCVLGKRDTFERRLAHTNCHNGVGYERPVKKELCECSRRDYECDYGFVLSHKVCIRNQSLSYDPYATPSDCRPGHFYQRTKGYRKIDGDVCTTSYYIAYEPDLVPCPLEEPTEFILVALRDRIARIDLSDNSTLIPVRGQQNIVAIEFDMKNNCIYWADIEVDKIIRQCFDNGNAQETVVDTELSSIEGMALDWISNVLFFVDGLRKKIEAVRTDLSSRGRMRATILDSKVLSKPRGIAVHPRAGYLFWTDWDRNSPSVSRSNLDGKDVKKLFTNSIVKWPNGITIDQMADRIYWVDAMEDYIASADLNGQYFRRILWNDDKVTHPFAVAVLKNKMYWDDWKAKSIFTADKDTGANIVTINDSLSGLMDLKVFAYFMQHGSNACSYKNTSCDTLCLGGPGNSFSCLCPDGFKKVNGKCMCPSGLEPAPNMTCSKQDGSCSPDEFTCKNGVCITNTWRCDGNDDCGDNSDEASCTCAPHMIACEDLHCYLPHWRCDGDTDCLDMSDEKDCAKQNCSESQFTCANGNCIEKRWMCDGDNDCKDGSDEQNCTETLPKRPDEASCVSGNVFVCGNKTNGFCIPNAWVCDGEKDCPGAEDEREDRCQNYTCAPYMYRCPSGKCIYMSWVCDGENDCGEAEASDEKDCAPRTHTKLLPRPDKLEFPNNGSCADWMFICDNGNCLPYWWRCDGVNDCEDNSDEVACGLVYHDKTAVSPEHDAARQKCGKSQFTCSPGICIPLSWVCDSTNDCSDGADERSCTRTMPVVPRCNADSTPCADGFTCIRDNQLCDGVIDCADHSDEQHCANKHKTAVVCP
;
A
#
# COMPACT_ATOMS: atom_id res chain seq x y z
N MET A 1 2.40 22.55 48.32
CA MET A 1 3.02 21.26 48.72
C MET A 1 2.10 20.14 48.29
N SER A 2 2.62 19.24 47.47
CA SER A 2 1.98 18.00 46.99
C SER A 2 3.09 16.96 46.82
N SER A 3 2.79 15.69 47.09
CA SER A 3 3.74 14.57 47.00
C SER A 3 3.02 13.37 46.43
N LYS A 4 3.80 12.52 45.76
CA LYS A 4 3.35 11.23 45.21
C LYS A 4 2.82 10.30 46.31
N SER A 5 3.30 10.45 47.55
CA SER A 5 2.87 9.64 48.70
C SER A 5 1.43 9.96 49.15
N ALA A 6 0.94 11.17 48.90
CA ALA A 6 -0.36 11.67 49.36
C ALA A 6 -1.22 12.21 48.20
N PRO A 7 -1.65 11.36 47.25
CA PRO A 7 -2.38 11.79 46.05
C PRO A 7 -3.72 12.46 46.40
N GLY A 8 -3.97 13.61 45.76
CA GLY A 8 -5.20 14.40 45.93
C GLY A 8 -5.21 15.34 47.13
N ILE A 9 -4.16 15.36 47.97
CA ILE A 9 -4.00 16.35 49.03
C ILE A 9 -3.01 17.41 48.57
N ILE A 10 -3.47 18.66 48.52
CA ILE A 10 -2.61 19.82 48.25
C ILE A 10 -2.72 20.78 49.42
N MET A 11 -1.57 21.14 50.00
CA MET A 11 -1.50 22.16 51.03
C MET A 11 -0.78 23.40 50.51
N ALA A 12 -1.35 24.58 50.75
CA ALA A 12 -0.80 25.86 50.33
C ALA A 12 -0.95 26.91 51.42
N THR A 13 -0.08 27.92 51.39
CA THR A 13 -0.30 29.15 52.15
C THR A 13 -0.85 30.22 51.21
N GLY A 14 -1.81 31.01 51.69
CA GLY A 14 -2.43 32.04 50.88
C GLY A 14 -3.15 33.08 51.71
N VAL A 15 -3.46 34.22 51.09
CA VAL A 15 -4.27 35.29 51.68
C VAL A 15 -5.56 35.39 50.89
N LEU A 16 -6.70 35.41 51.57
CA LEU A 16 -8.01 35.61 50.94
C LEU A 16 -8.40 37.09 51.05
N GLY A 17 -8.41 37.80 49.92
CA GLY A 17 -8.80 39.21 49.87
C GLY A 17 -8.51 39.87 48.51
N LYS A 18 -8.94 41.13 48.35
CA LYS A 18 -8.68 41.95 47.14
C LYS A 18 -7.23 42.42 47.01
N SER A 19 -6.40 42.19 48.03
CA SER A 19 -4.99 42.56 48.03
C SER A 19 -4.17 41.51 48.78
N LEU A 20 -2.87 41.45 48.49
CA LEU A 20 -1.91 40.60 49.20
C LEU A 20 -1.65 41.06 50.66
N LYS A 21 -2.30 42.14 51.11
CA LYS A 21 -2.21 42.64 52.49
C LYS A 21 -3.23 41.92 53.36
N GLY A 22 -2.80 40.86 54.04
CA GLY A 22 -3.63 40.12 54.99
C GLY A 22 -2.83 39.08 55.77
N ILE A 23 -3.44 38.52 56.82
CA ILE A 23 -2.86 37.39 57.56
C ILE A 23 -3.01 36.15 56.68
N PRO A 24 -1.90 35.50 56.26
CA PRO A 24 -2.00 34.28 55.49
C PRO A 24 -2.58 33.15 56.33
N GLY A 25 -3.29 32.26 55.68
CA GLY A 25 -3.73 30.99 56.24
C GLY A 25 -3.04 29.83 55.56
N VAL A 26 -3.12 28.66 56.20
CA VAL A 26 -2.83 27.38 55.55
C VAL A 26 -4.14 26.83 55.03
N TYR A 27 -4.15 26.42 53.77
CA TYR A 27 -5.29 25.89 53.04
C TYR A 27 -4.97 24.47 52.57
N ILE A 28 -6.00 23.63 52.56
CA ILE A 28 -5.96 22.29 51.99
C ILE A 28 -6.99 22.16 50.87
N SER A 29 -6.61 21.49 49.80
CA SER A 29 -7.50 21.05 48.73
C SER A 29 -7.51 19.52 48.65
N ARG A 30 -8.68 18.95 48.37
CA ARG A 30 -8.91 17.50 48.25
C ARG A 30 -9.32 17.05 46.84
N ASP A 31 -9.39 17.98 45.92
CA ASP A 31 -9.96 17.86 44.58
C ASP A 31 -9.02 18.48 43.54
N ALA A 32 -7.72 18.21 43.72
CA ALA A 32 -6.64 18.66 42.83
C ALA A 32 -6.57 20.19 42.63
N GLY A 33 -7.00 20.98 43.62
CA GLY A 33 -6.89 22.44 43.60
C GLY A 33 -8.16 23.17 43.17
N LEU A 34 -9.26 22.47 42.89
CA LEU A 34 -10.54 23.08 42.52
C LEU A 34 -11.18 23.85 43.68
N SER A 35 -11.19 23.25 44.88
CA SER A 35 -11.70 23.88 46.10
C SER A 35 -10.66 23.88 47.20
N TRP A 36 -10.67 24.95 48.01
CA TRP A 36 -9.70 25.17 49.07
C TRP A 36 -10.41 25.46 50.39
N ARG A 37 -10.02 24.72 51.43
CA ARG A 37 -10.49 24.90 52.80
C ARG A 37 -9.36 25.45 53.66
N ARG A 38 -9.59 26.57 54.35
CA ARG A 38 -8.64 27.10 55.34
C ARG A 38 -8.62 26.21 56.58
N ILE A 39 -7.47 25.66 56.93
CA ILE A 39 -7.28 24.75 58.09
C ILE A 39 -6.56 25.43 59.26
N LEU A 40 -5.70 26.42 58.99
CA LEU A 40 -5.01 27.22 60.01
C LEU A 40 -5.01 28.69 59.61
N LYS A 41 -5.04 29.55 60.62
CA LYS A 41 -4.93 31.01 60.49
C LYS A 41 -3.61 31.43 61.13
N ASP A 42 -2.80 32.22 60.42
CA ASP A 42 -1.40 32.60 60.69
C ASP A 42 -0.36 31.79 59.90
N TYR A 43 0.91 32.17 60.08
CA TYR A 43 2.07 31.55 59.46
C TYR A 43 2.48 30.28 60.20
N TYR A 44 2.46 29.16 59.50
CA TYR A 44 2.93 27.87 60.00
C TYR A 44 3.89 27.26 58.99
N PHE A 45 4.95 26.61 59.48
CA PHE A 45 5.55 25.51 58.76
C PHE A 45 4.64 24.31 58.89
N PHE A 46 4.39 23.63 57.77
CA PHE A 46 3.55 22.45 57.78
C PHE A 46 4.17 21.38 56.88
N ASN A 47 3.99 20.13 57.28
CA ASN A 47 4.36 18.97 56.49
C ASN A 47 3.32 17.85 56.73
N TYR A 48 3.31 16.81 55.91
CA TYR A 48 2.50 15.62 56.15
C TYR A 48 3.35 14.36 56.11
N GLY A 49 2.88 13.35 56.84
CA GLY A 49 3.51 12.04 57.00
C GLY A 49 2.48 10.93 56.88
N ASP A 50 2.94 9.68 56.91
CA ASP A 50 2.12 8.47 56.75
C ASP A 50 1.24 8.55 55.49
N HIS A 51 1.84 8.94 54.36
CA HIS A 51 1.15 9.06 53.07
C HIS A 51 -0.01 10.10 53.08
N GLY A 52 0.14 11.17 53.85
CA GLY A 52 -0.92 12.17 54.06
C GLY A 52 -1.87 11.84 55.21
N GLY A 53 -1.55 10.79 55.99
CA GLY A 53 -2.33 10.33 57.12
C GLY A 53 -2.21 11.19 58.38
N VAL A 54 -1.12 11.94 58.53
CA VAL A 54 -0.95 12.92 59.59
C VAL A 54 -0.42 14.23 59.00
N LEU A 55 -1.04 15.33 59.41
CA LEU A 55 -0.58 16.68 59.10
C LEU A 55 0.07 17.26 60.36
N VAL A 56 1.25 17.85 60.23
CA VAL A 56 1.94 18.53 61.33
C VAL A 56 2.13 19.99 60.95
N ALA A 57 1.88 20.88 61.89
CA ALA A 57 2.09 22.31 61.75
C ALA A 57 2.76 22.90 62.98
N VAL A 58 3.73 23.78 62.75
CA VAL A 58 4.46 24.51 63.80
C VAL A 58 4.49 25.99 63.44
N LYS A 59 4.27 26.86 64.43
CA LYS A 59 4.18 28.30 64.20
C LYS A 59 5.50 28.86 63.67
N TYR A 60 5.41 29.76 62.70
CA TYR A 60 6.55 30.48 62.17
C TYR A 60 6.97 31.62 63.12
N PHE A 61 8.25 31.62 63.52
CA PHE A 61 8.77 32.51 64.57
C PHE A 61 8.57 34.01 64.28
N LYS A 62 8.62 34.45 63.01
CA LYS A 62 8.46 35.88 62.67
C LYS A 62 7.02 36.40 62.82
N SER A 63 6.05 35.55 63.11
CA SER A 63 4.64 35.96 63.20
C SER A 63 4.24 36.45 64.60
N ARG A 64 4.59 35.72 65.67
CA ARG A 64 4.23 36.06 67.07
C ARG A 64 5.18 35.50 68.16
N GLY A 65 6.45 35.21 67.84
CA GLY A 65 7.44 34.76 68.83
C GLY A 65 7.59 33.24 68.96
N GLU A 66 8.51 32.85 69.85
CA GLU A 66 8.98 31.48 70.09
C GLU A 66 7.83 30.50 70.46
N THR A 67 8.00 29.21 70.16
CA THR A 67 6.99 28.17 70.43
C THR A 67 7.61 26.92 71.05
N ARG A 68 6.85 26.29 71.93
CA ARG A 68 7.16 24.97 72.55
C ARG A 68 6.15 23.88 72.22
N ARG A 69 5.16 24.18 71.37
CA ARG A 69 4.08 23.26 70.99
C ARG A 69 4.07 23.05 69.48
N ILE A 70 3.85 21.80 69.08
CA ILE A 70 3.44 21.45 67.71
C ILE A 70 1.95 21.19 67.66
N LEU A 71 1.37 21.44 66.50
CA LEU A 71 0.01 21.05 66.17
C LEU A 71 0.08 19.84 65.23
N TYR A 72 -0.75 18.83 65.47
CA TYR A 72 -0.88 17.71 64.56
C TYR A 72 -2.36 17.35 64.38
N SER A 73 -2.68 16.81 63.21
CA SER A 73 -4.03 16.40 62.82
C SER A 73 -3.97 15.06 62.12
N THR A 74 -4.75 14.10 62.57
CA THR A 74 -4.90 12.78 61.93
C THR A 74 -6.13 12.70 61.03
N ASN A 75 -6.93 13.77 60.95
CA ASN A 75 -8.18 13.85 60.19
C ASN A 75 -8.16 14.95 59.11
N GLU A 76 -7.02 15.06 58.41
CA GLU A 76 -6.80 16.02 57.31
C GLU A 76 -7.10 17.50 57.68
N GLY A 77 -6.77 17.90 58.91
CA GLY A 77 -6.86 19.28 59.38
C GLY A 77 -8.28 19.73 59.74
N ILE A 78 -9.21 18.80 59.96
CA ILE A 78 -10.54 19.12 60.52
C ILE A 78 -10.41 19.47 62.01
N GLU A 79 -9.65 18.68 62.76
CA GLU A 79 -9.33 18.92 64.16
C GLU A 79 -7.82 18.93 64.36
N TRP A 80 -7.36 19.74 65.31
CA TRP A 80 -5.94 19.91 65.62
C TRP A 80 -5.68 19.61 67.09
N ASN A 81 -4.80 18.63 67.32
CA ASN A 81 -4.25 18.32 68.63
C ASN A 81 -2.95 19.09 68.84
N SER A 82 -2.56 19.33 70.09
CA SER A 82 -1.31 20.02 70.40
C SER A 82 -0.44 19.19 71.33
N TYR A 83 0.84 19.05 71.00
CA TYR A 83 1.83 18.36 71.80
C TYR A 83 2.96 19.31 72.19
N GLN A 84 3.38 19.24 73.46
CA GLN A 84 4.47 20.05 73.98
C GLN A 84 5.78 19.27 73.87
N PHE A 85 6.72 19.77 73.06
CA PHE A 85 7.98 19.08 72.78
C PHE A 85 9.17 19.63 73.56
N ASN A 86 9.04 20.83 74.16
CA ASN A 86 10.08 21.44 74.98
C ASN A 86 9.51 22.15 76.21
N ALA A 87 10.34 22.34 77.23
CA ALA A 87 9.99 23.14 78.41
C ALA A 87 9.98 24.65 78.06
N ASP A 88 11.05 25.08 77.39
CA ASP A 88 11.30 26.47 76.99
C ASP A 88 10.83 26.75 75.54
N ASP A 89 10.50 28.00 75.26
CA ASP A 89 10.07 28.42 73.93
C ASP A 89 11.26 28.46 72.96
N LEU A 90 11.11 27.88 71.76
CA LEU A 90 12.16 27.83 70.72
C LEU A 90 11.76 28.59 69.47
N ARG A 91 12.75 29.19 68.78
CA ARG A 91 12.59 29.70 67.41
C ARG A 91 12.78 28.56 66.43
N ILE A 92 11.69 28.10 65.83
CA ILE A 92 11.74 27.03 64.81
C ILE A 92 12.04 27.64 63.44
N TYR A 93 13.08 27.15 62.78
CA TYR A 93 13.51 27.60 61.45
C TYR A 93 13.03 26.70 60.32
N GLY A 94 12.70 25.44 60.60
CA GLY A 94 12.15 24.52 59.61
C GLY A 94 11.55 23.25 60.20
N LEU A 95 10.75 22.59 59.38
CA LEU A 95 10.06 21.32 59.65
C LEU A 95 10.20 20.42 58.41
N MET A 96 10.66 19.19 58.60
CA MET A 96 10.83 18.21 57.53
C MET A 96 10.41 16.80 57.99
N THR A 97 10.30 15.89 57.05
CA THR A 97 9.98 14.47 57.26
C THR A 97 11.16 13.63 56.77
N GLU A 98 11.63 12.69 57.60
CA GLU A 98 12.81 11.84 57.31
C GLU A 98 12.48 10.37 57.58
N PRO A 99 12.85 9.41 56.72
CA PRO A 99 13.51 9.54 55.39
C PRO A 99 12.61 10.06 54.25
N GLY A 100 11.33 10.35 54.53
CA GLY A 100 10.39 10.92 53.56
C GLY A 100 8.97 11.00 54.10
N GLU A 101 8.00 11.39 53.25
CA GLU A 101 6.60 11.63 53.66
C GLU A 101 5.76 10.35 53.91
N ASN A 102 6.36 9.18 53.76
CA ASN A 102 5.72 7.90 54.09
C ASN A 102 5.79 7.57 55.59
N THR A 103 6.58 8.33 56.36
CA THR A 103 6.83 8.07 57.78
C THR A 103 5.97 8.93 58.69
N THR A 104 5.86 8.54 59.96
CA THR A 104 5.25 9.34 61.03
C THR A 104 6.26 10.20 61.78
N THR A 105 7.51 10.23 61.31
CA THR A 105 8.63 10.89 61.97
C THR A 105 8.86 12.27 61.36
N PHE A 106 8.82 13.29 62.20
CA PHE A 106 9.02 14.68 61.83
C PHE A 106 10.24 15.24 62.55
N THR A 107 11.18 15.80 61.78
CA THR A 107 12.36 16.47 62.30
C THR A 107 12.16 17.97 62.16
N MET A 108 12.34 18.71 63.26
CA MET A 108 12.35 20.17 63.27
C MET A 108 13.67 20.68 63.82
N PHE A 109 14.11 21.83 63.33
CA PHE A 109 15.34 22.45 63.80
C PHE A 109 15.08 23.91 64.18
N GLY A 110 15.63 24.30 65.32
CA GLY A 110 15.37 25.60 65.95
C GLY A 110 16.57 26.10 66.75
N SER A 111 16.42 27.27 67.38
CA SER A 111 17.37 27.82 68.35
C SER A 111 16.62 28.41 69.54
N ALA A 112 17.19 28.27 70.74
CA ALA A 112 16.65 28.89 71.95
C ALA A 112 16.93 30.41 72.00
N ASN A 113 18.06 30.87 71.44
CA ASN A 113 18.53 32.26 71.52
C ASN A 113 19.02 32.78 70.14
N GLU A 114 19.27 34.09 70.01
CA GLU A 114 19.87 34.71 68.80
C GLU A 114 21.31 34.25 68.49
N GLN A 115 21.92 33.49 69.41
CA GLN A 115 23.28 32.98 69.31
C GLN A 115 23.44 31.70 68.44
N HIS A 116 22.42 31.31 67.65
CA HIS A 116 22.50 30.19 66.70
C HIS A 116 22.91 28.84 67.32
N GLN A 117 22.52 28.55 68.56
CA GLN A 117 22.61 27.19 69.11
C GLN A 117 21.52 26.32 68.48
N TRP A 118 21.87 25.59 67.43
CA TRP A 118 20.94 24.72 66.71
C TRP A 118 20.53 23.52 67.57
N ILE A 119 19.22 23.41 67.80
CA ILE A 119 18.58 22.27 68.47
C ILE A 119 17.77 21.55 67.40
N ILE A 120 18.03 20.26 67.22
CA ILE A 120 17.28 19.39 66.33
C ILE A 120 16.38 18.51 67.21
N ILE A 121 15.09 18.47 66.88
CA ILE A 121 14.07 17.73 67.63
C ILE A 121 13.36 16.82 66.63
N THR A 122 13.41 15.52 66.89
CA THR A 122 12.71 14.51 66.09
C THR A 122 11.54 13.98 66.91
N ILE A 123 10.35 14.00 66.32
CA ILE A 123 9.10 13.56 66.94
C ILE A 123 8.50 12.46 66.10
N ASP A 124 8.22 11.32 66.72
CA ASP A 124 7.46 10.23 66.10
C ASP A 124 6.01 10.25 66.59
N LEU A 125 5.07 10.36 65.66
CA LEU A 125 3.64 10.41 65.92
C LEU A 125 2.95 9.04 65.74
N LEU A 126 3.68 7.93 65.78
CA LEU A 126 3.11 6.58 65.68
C LEU A 126 1.99 6.35 66.71
N ASN A 127 2.18 6.80 67.95
CA ASN A 127 1.20 6.65 69.04
C ASN A 127 -0.05 7.55 68.89
N ALA A 128 -0.10 8.43 67.88
CA ALA A 128 -1.30 9.20 67.58
C ALA A 128 -2.40 8.36 66.88
N PHE A 129 -2.04 7.18 66.38
CA PHE A 129 -2.93 6.27 65.68
C PHE A 129 -3.36 5.10 66.59
N PRO A 130 -4.67 4.85 66.75
CA PRO A 130 -5.17 3.77 67.61
C PRO A 130 -5.07 2.37 66.98
N ARG A 131 -4.98 2.28 65.65
CA ARG A 131 -4.93 1.02 64.90
C ARG A 131 -4.29 1.20 63.52
N ASN A 132 -3.94 0.09 62.87
CA ASN A 132 -3.57 0.07 61.46
C ASN A 132 -4.80 0.14 60.54
N CYS A 133 -4.64 0.66 59.33
CA CYS A 133 -5.73 0.81 58.36
C CYS A 133 -6.17 -0.53 57.75
N THR A 134 -7.47 -0.64 57.45
CA THR A 134 -8.08 -1.78 56.73
C THR A 134 -8.71 -1.30 55.42
N GLN A 135 -9.14 -2.22 54.54
CA GLN A 135 -9.68 -1.88 53.21
C GLN A 135 -10.90 -0.93 53.27
N ASP A 136 -11.71 -1.01 54.33
CA ASP A 136 -12.89 -0.15 54.55
C ASP A 136 -12.52 1.32 54.83
N ASP A 137 -11.27 1.60 55.20
CA ASP A 137 -10.79 2.96 55.49
C ASP A 137 -10.42 3.73 54.21
N TYR A 138 -10.52 3.10 53.04
CA TYR A 138 -10.10 3.66 51.75
C TYR A 138 -11.27 3.82 50.76
N LYS A 139 -11.07 4.74 49.82
CA LYS A 139 -11.94 4.95 48.65
C LYS A 139 -11.12 5.18 47.39
N PHE A 140 -11.65 4.80 46.25
CA PHE A 140 -11.06 5.16 44.96
C PHE A 140 -11.39 6.62 44.62
N TRP A 141 -10.38 7.37 44.19
CA TRP A 141 -10.49 8.76 43.78
C TRP A 141 -9.69 9.01 42.50
N SER A 142 -10.27 9.80 41.60
CA SER A 142 -9.63 10.27 40.36
C SER A 142 -9.75 11.80 40.32
N PRO A 143 -8.74 12.52 39.79
CA PRO A 143 -8.91 13.92 39.44
C PRO A 143 -9.92 14.02 38.29
N THR A 144 -11.02 14.75 38.47
CA THR A 144 -12.04 14.98 37.44
C THR A 144 -12.52 16.44 37.50
N PRO A 145 -12.68 17.14 36.37
CA PRO A 145 -13.30 18.46 36.32
C PRO A 145 -14.76 18.43 36.81
N PRO A 146 -15.30 19.57 37.27
CA PRO A 146 -16.72 19.68 37.56
C PRO A 146 -17.56 19.36 36.31
N ASN A 147 -18.63 18.58 36.45
CA ASN A 147 -19.61 18.23 35.40
C ASN A 147 -19.24 17.16 34.36
N THR A 148 -18.20 16.35 34.57
CA THR A 148 -17.91 15.22 33.66
C THR A 148 -17.77 13.90 34.42
N ALA A 149 -18.60 12.91 34.08
CA ALA A 149 -18.55 11.58 34.70
C ALA A 149 -17.39 10.72 34.18
N VAL A 150 -16.85 11.07 33.00
CA VAL A 150 -15.74 10.39 32.34
C VAL A 150 -14.85 11.46 31.71
N SER A 151 -13.78 11.87 32.39
CA SER A 151 -12.78 12.75 31.80
C SER A 151 -11.41 12.11 31.92
N CYS A 152 -10.79 11.85 30.79
CA CYS A 152 -9.40 11.47 30.71
C CYS A 152 -8.55 12.73 30.71
N VAL A 153 -7.54 12.77 31.55
CA VAL A 153 -6.64 13.91 31.68
C VAL A 153 -5.31 13.48 31.10
N LEU A 154 -4.88 14.16 30.04
CA LEU A 154 -3.68 13.81 29.27
C LEU A 154 -3.74 12.38 28.68
N GLY A 155 -4.88 12.04 28.06
CA GLY A 155 -5.09 10.73 27.44
C GLY A 155 -5.27 9.54 28.39
N LYS A 156 -5.12 9.72 29.70
CA LYS A 156 -5.20 8.63 30.69
C LYS A 156 -6.10 8.97 31.87
N ARG A 157 -6.53 7.92 32.58
CA ARG A 157 -7.29 7.99 33.81
C ARG A 157 -6.57 7.19 34.90
N ASP A 158 -5.92 7.92 35.80
CA ASP A 158 -5.25 7.35 36.96
C ASP A 158 -6.23 7.40 38.16
N THR A 159 -6.64 6.23 38.66
CA THR A 159 -7.46 6.09 39.86
C THR A 159 -6.61 5.66 41.04
N PHE A 160 -6.66 6.43 42.11
CA PHE A 160 -5.85 6.27 43.31
C PHE A 160 -6.70 5.79 44.48
N GLU A 161 -6.15 4.89 45.28
CA GLU A 161 -6.73 4.53 46.57
C GLU A 161 -6.36 5.55 47.64
N ARG A 162 -7.37 6.20 48.22
CA ARG A 162 -7.24 7.32 49.15
C ARG A 162 -7.92 7.01 50.47
N ARG A 163 -7.25 7.33 51.58
CA ARG A 163 -7.83 7.20 52.93
C ARG A 163 -9.01 8.16 53.11
N LEU A 164 -10.02 7.74 53.86
CA LEU A 164 -11.12 8.60 54.28
C LEU A 164 -10.62 9.67 55.26
N ALA A 165 -11.19 10.87 55.22
CA ALA A 165 -10.71 11.99 56.04
C ALA A 165 -10.96 11.79 57.54
N HIS A 166 -11.98 11.02 57.90
CA HIS A 166 -12.40 10.83 59.30
C HIS A 166 -11.81 9.55 59.91
N THR A 167 -11.09 8.73 59.14
CA THR A 167 -10.49 7.49 59.65
C THR A 167 -9.11 7.80 60.24
N ASN A 168 -8.96 7.52 61.54
CA ASN A 168 -7.71 7.67 62.26
C ASN A 168 -7.02 6.31 62.34
N CYS A 169 -6.22 5.97 61.32
CA CYS A 169 -5.49 4.71 61.23
C CYS A 169 -4.13 4.92 60.56
N HIS A 170 -3.17 4.05 60.86
CA HIS A 170 -1.78 4.12 60.38
C HIS A 170 -1.59 3.23 59.13
N ASN A 171 -0.96 3.76 58.07
CA ASN A 171 -0.65 2.98 56.84
C ASN A 171 0.70 2.25 56.96
N GLY A 172 1.72 2.94 57.47
CA GLY A 172 3.09 2.43 57.60
C GLY A 172 3.99 2.69 56.39
N VAL A 173 5.30 2.67 56.61
CA VAL A 173 6.33 3.13 55.65
C VAL A 173 6.37 2.31 54.35
N GLY A 174 6.08 1.01 54.44
CA GLY A 174 6.09 0.08 53.30
C GLY A 174 4.78 0.03 52.50
N TYR A 175 3.82 0.92 52.78
CA TYR A 175 2.53 0.92 52.10
C TYR A 175 2.64 1.48 50.69
N GLU A 176 2.57 0.62 49.67
CA GLU A 176 2.46 1.04 48.28
C GLU A 176 0.99 1.15 47.87
N ARG A 177 0.56 2.38 47.55
CA ARG A 177 -0.83 2.65 47.12
C ARG A 177 -1.10 2.00 45.76
N PRO A 178 -2.15 1.18 45.60
CA PRO A 178 -2.54 0.67 44.29
C PRO A 178 -3.05 1.82 43.41
N VAL A 179 -2.54 1.85 42.17
CA VAL A 179 -2.95 2.80 41.13
C VAL A 179 -3.48 2.00 39.96
N LYS A 180 -4.75 2.21 39.63
CA LYS A 180 -5.37 1.66 38.41
C LYS A 180 -5.25 2.70 37.31
N LYS A 181 -4.51 2.37 36.25
CA LYS A 181 -4.33 3.22 35.08
C LYS A 181 -5.19 2.69 33.94
N GLU A 182 -6.11 3.52 33.48
CA GLU A 182 -6.91 3.25 32.28
C GLU A 182 -6.45 4.22 31.19
N LEU A 183 -6.03 3.70 30.04
CA LEU A 183 -5.74 4.52 28.88
C LEU A 183 -7.05 4.84 28.18
N CYS A 184 -7.17 6.08 27.70
CA CYS A 184 -8.34 6.53 26.98
C CYS A 184 -8.04 6.63 25.48
N GLU A 185 -9.11 6.69 24.69
CA GLU A 185 -8.97 6.91 23.24
C GLU A 185 -8.50 8.33 22.95
N CYS A 186 -7.55 8.46 22.01
CA CYS A 186 -7.05 9.76 21.59
C CYS A 186 -8.15 10.56 20.87
N SER A 187 -8.31 11.82 21.25
CA SER A 187 -9.21 12.79 20.61
C SER A 187 -8.41 13.88 19.88
N ARG A 188 -9.08 14.71 19.07
CA ARG A 188 -8.43 15.87 18.41
C ARG A 188 -7.76 16.84 19.39
N ARG A 189 -8.19 16.87 20.67
CA ARG A 189 -7.65 17.77 21.70
C ARG A 189 -6.29 17.34 22.23
N ASP A 190 -5.91 16.07 22.01
CA ASP A 190 -4.64 15.50 22.45
C ASP A 190 -3.50 15.72 21.41
N TYR A 191 -3.80 16.48 20.34
CA TYR A 191 -2.86 16.79 19.26
C TYR A 191 -2.74 18.30 19.03
N GLU A 192 -1.53 18.75 18.74
CA GLU A 192 -1.21 20.10 18.29
C GLU A 192 -0.53 20.08 16.91
N CYS A 193 -0.35 21.26 16.29
CA CYS A 193 0.37 21.33 15.02
C CYS A 193 1.85 21.01 15.23
N ASP A 194 2.38 20.19 14.33
CA ASP A 194 3.78 19.79 14.39
C ASP A 194 4.71 20.93 13.95
N TYR A 195 6.01 20.78 14.21
CA TYR A 195 7.02 21.75 13.79
C TYR A 195 6.97 21.98 12.28
N GLY A 196 6.91 23.26 11.89
CA GLY A 196 6.77 23.65 10.48
C GLY A 196 5.32 23.78 10.01
N PHE A 197 4.33 23.52 10.87
CA PHE A 197 2.91 23.71 10.57
C PHE A 197 2.28 24.81 11.44
N VAL A 198 1.31 25.52 10.88
CA VAL A 198 0.52 26.56 11.55
C VAL A 198 -0.96 26.22 11.48
N LEU A 199 -1.70 26.54 12.54
CA LEU A 199 -3.13 26.27 12.60
C LEU A 199 -3.90 27.29 11.76
N SER A 200 -4.56 26.83 10.70
CA SER A 200 -5.45 27.63 9.86
C SER A 200 -6.80 26.93 9.69
N HIS A 201 -7.91 27.60 9.96
CA HIS A 201 -9.26 27.04 9.85
C HIS A 201 -9.45 25.64 10.50
N LYS A 202 -8.85 25.42 11.68
CA LYS A 202 -8.85 24.15 12.45
C LYS A 202 -8.02 23.00 11.86
N VAL A 203 -7.26 23.24 10.79
CA VAL A 203 -6.34 22.29 10.14
C VAL A 203 -4.91 22.80 10.26
N CYS A 204 -3.95 21.91 10.46
CA CYS A 204 -2.53 22.29 10.48
C CYS A 204 -1.99 22.32 9.04
N ILE A 205 -1.59 23.51 8.57
CA ILE A 205 -1.06 23.73 7.23
C ILE A 205 0.44 24.04 7.31
N ARG A 206 1.22 23.60 6.32
CA ARG A 206 2.66 23.85 6.28
C ARG A 206 2.93 25.36 6.16
N ASN A 207 3.81 25.87 7.00
CA ASN A 207 4.29 27.24 6.90
C ASN A 207 5.40 27.32 5.84
N GLN A 208 5.07 27.87 4.67
CA GLN A 208 5.99 28.02 3.54
C GLN A 208 7.13 29.03 3.79
N SER A 209 7.08 29.78 4.89
CA SER A 209 8.08 30.80 5.23
C SER A 209 9.30 30.23 5.98
N LEU A 210 9.26 28.96 6.39
CA LEU A 210 10.33 28.30 7.13
C LEU A 210 11.23 27.51 6.17
N SER A 211 12.56 27.63 6.33
CA SER A 211 13.56 26.86 5.56
C SER A 211 13.66 25.40 5.98
N TYR A 212 12.91 25.00 7.01
CA TYR A 212 12.86 23.64 7.53
C TYR A 212 11.83 22.83 6.72
N ASP A 213 12.25 21.69 6.16
CA ASP A 213 11.33 20.76 5.50
C ASP A 213 10.88 19.67 6.48
N PRO A 214 9.63 19.72 6.98
CA PRO A 214 9.12 18.72 7.92
C PRO A 214 8.91 17.34 7.29
N TYR A 215 9.02 17.21 5.96
CA TYR A 215 8.93 15.93 5.26
C TYR A 215 10.30 15.31 4.95
N ALA A 216 11.39 16.02 5.25
CA ALA A 216 12.74 15.52 5.02
C ALA A 216 13.04 14.27 5.85
N THR A 217 13.80 13.35 5.27
CA THR A 217 14.28 12.16 5.97
C THR A 217 15.24 12.55 7.11
N PRO A 218 15.07 12.02 8.34
CA PRO A 218 15.98 12.28 9.44
C PRO A 218 17.41 11.83 9.11
N SER A 219 18.42 12.57 9.57
CA SER A 219 19.84 12.22 9.37
C SER A 219 20.25 10.87 9.98
N ASP A 220 19.49 10.40 10.98
CA ASP A 220 19.78 9.16 11.73
C ASP A 220 19.02 7.94 11.18
N CYS A 221 18.37 8.07 10.02
CA CYS A 221 17.61 6.98 9.38
C CYS A 221 18.57 5.94 8.79
N ARG A 222 18.52 4.68 9.26
CA ARG A 222 19.34 3.57 8.76
C ARG A 222 18.55 2.68 7.78
N PRO A 223 19.19 2.10 6.76
CA PRO A 223 18.56 1.11 5.88
C PRO A 223 17.89 -0.02 6.68
N GLY A 224 16.66 -0.38 6.31
CA GLY A 224 15.86 -1.42 7.01
C GLY A 224 15.11 -0.94 8.27
N HIS A 225 15.23 0.33 8.66
CA HIS A 225 14.43 0.93 9.72
C HIS A 225 13.25 1.74 9.15
N PHE A 226 12.28 2.09 10.00
CA PHE A 226 11.16 2.99 9.65
C PHE A 226 11.32 4.30 10.42
N TYR A 227 10.98 5.42 9.78
CA TYR A 227 10.84 6.72 10.42
C TYR A 227 9.38 7.20 10.40
N GLN A 228 9.04 8.02 11.38
CA GLN A 228 7.70 8.61 11.49
C GLN A 228 7.65 9.90 10.69
N ARG A 229 6.88 9.92 9.60
CA ARG A 229 6.64 11.10 8.78
C ARG A 229 5.37 11.81 9.26
N THR A 230 5.50 13.07 9.62
CA THR A 230 4.38 13.86 10.15
C THR A 230 3.30 14.12 9.10
N LYS A 231 2.03 14.07 9.54
CA LYS A 231 0.87 14.55 8.78
C LYS A 231 0.53 16.02 9.09
N GLY A 232 1.41 16.71 9.83
CA GLY A 232 1.21 18.08 10.31
C GLY A 232 0.68 18.18 11.74
N TYR A 233 0.50 17.04 12.42
CA TYR A 233 0.02 16.96 13.79
C TYR A 233 0.98 16.13 14.64
N ARG A 234 1.14 16.51 15.91
CA ARG A 234 1.89 15.77 16.91
C ARG A 234 1.09 15.65 18.21
N LYS A 235 1.30 14.59 18.99
CA LYS A 235 0.70 14.44 20.32
C LYS A 235 1.26 15.50 21.26
N ILE A 236 0.43 16.05 22.13
CA ILE A 236 0.89 17.01 23.14
C ILE A 236 1.80 16.28 24.13
N ASP A 237 2.93 16.90 24.48
CA ASP A 237 3.89 16.32 25.41
C ASP A 237 3.24 15.95 26.75
N GLY A 238 3.27 14.65 27.08
CA GLY A 238 2.69 14.10 28.31
C GLY A 238 1.36 13.35 28.12
N ASP A 239 0.74 13.43 26.94
CA ASP A 239 -0.47 12.68 26.61
C ASP A 239 -0.16 11.21 26.30
N VAL A 240 -0.88 10.30 26.95
CA VAL A 240 -0.74 8.85 26.75
C VAL A 240 -2.11 8.26 26.50
N CYS A 241 -2.46 8.04 25.23
CA CYS A 241 -3.77 7.53 24.80
C CYS A 241 -3.63 6.35 23.81
N THR A 242 -4.64 5.49 23.73
CA THR A 242 -4.68 4.31 22.84
C THR A 242 -5.38 4.62 21.52
N THR A 243 -4.82 4.12 20.41
CA THR A 243 -5.30 4.40 19.06
C THR A 243 -6.15 3.24 18.52
N SER A 244 -7.46 3.44 18.37
CA SER A 244 -8.39 2.46 17.77
C SER A 244 -9.07 2.98 16.49
N TYR A 245 -9.23 4.30 16.32
CA TYR A 245 -10.10 4.86 15.26
C TYR A 245 -9.57 6.08 14.48
N TYR A 246 -8.50 6.77 14.93
CA TYR A 246 -8.04 8.04 14.33
C TYR A 246 -6.62 7.99 13.73
N ILE A 247 -6.47 7.28 12.60
CA ILE A 247 -5.22 7.21 11.80
C ILE A 247 -4.86 8.57 11.15
N ALA A 248 -5.81 9.51 11.13
CA ALA A 248 -5.68 10.81 10.45
C ALA A 248 -4.65 11.75 11.08
N TYR A 249 -4.35 11.62 12.37
CA TYR A 249 -3.44 12.53 13.10
C TYR A 249 -2.12 11.88 13.52
N GLU A 250 -1.99 10.56 13.35
CA GLU A 250 -0.74 9.85 13.63
C GLU A 250 0.22 9.96 12.44
N PRO A 251 1.53 10.05 12.72
CA PRO A 251 2.53 10.07 11.66
C PRO A 251 2.51 8.77 10.88
N ASP A 252 2.79 8.85 9.58
CA ASP A 252 2.96 7.66 8.75
C ASP A 252 4.29 6.98 9.07
N LEU A 253 4.29 5.66 9.21
CA LEU A 253 5.52 4.88 9.25
C LEU A 253 6.02 4.72 7.82
N VAL A 254 7.11 5.41 7.49
CA VAL A 254 7.75 5.36 6.18
C VAL A 254 9.08 4.61 6.35
N PRO A 255 9.39 3.61 5.51
CA PRO A 255 10.69 2.97 5.54
C PRO A 255 11.78 4.02 5.25
N CYS A 256 12.90 3.94 5.98
CA CYS A 256 14.08 4.72 5.67
C CYS A 256 14.49 4.43 4.22
N PRO A 257 14.88 5.46 3.44
CA PRO A 257 15.50 5.24 2.15
C PRO A 257 16.69 4.31 2.36
N LEU A 258 16.75 3.22 1.59
CA LEU A 258 17.97 2.45 1.49
C LEU A 258 19.05 3.42 1.00
N GLU A 259 20.17 3.53 1.72
CA GLU A 259 21.35 4.16 1.13
C GLU A 259 21.69 3.32 -0.10
N GLU A 260 21.55 4.01 -1.24
CA GLU A 260 21.70 3.58 -2.63
C GLU A 260 20.41 3.15 -3.37
N PRO A 261 20.11 3.77 -4.53
CA PRO A 261 19.27 3.14 -5.53
C PRO A 261 20.07 1.94 -6.06
N THR A 262 19.89 0.75 -5.46
CA THR A 262 20.55 -0.45 -5.99
C THR A 262 19.84 -0.84 -7.28
N GLU A 263 20.31 -0.27 -8.38
CA GLU A 263 20.03 -0.71 -9.73
C GLU A 263 20.99 -1.84 -10.03
N PHE A 264 20.48 -3.03 -10.29
CA PHE A 264 21.34 -4.18 -10.56
C PHE A 264 20.74 -5.09 -11.63
N ILE A 265 21.62 -5.83 -12.29
CA ILE A 265 21.27 -6.90 -13.21
C ILE A 265 21.38 -8.22 -12.45
N LEU A 266 20.37 -9.08 -12.56
CA LEU A 266 20.49 -10.49 -12.23
C LEU A 266 20.65 -11.29 -13.51
N VAL A 267 21.60 -12.21 -13.49
CA VAL A 267 21.98 -13.06 -14.62
C VAL A 267 22.01 -14.50 -14.16
N ALA A 268 21.25 -15.36 -14.84
CA ALA A 268 21.33 -16.80 -14.67
C ALA A 268 22.49 -17.34 -15.51
N LEU A 269 23.45 -17.97 -14.84
CA LEU A 269 24.61 -18.61 -15.44
C LEU A 269 24.55 -20.09 -15.06
N ARG A 270 23.79 -20.94 -15.76
CA ARG A 270 23.52 -22.39 -15.50
C ARG A 270 23.85 -22.95 -14.10
N ASP A 271 25.12 -22.96 -13.66
CA ASP A 271 25.59 -23.40 -12.33
C ASP A 271 25.37 -22.41 -11.15
N ARG A 272 25.07 -21.13 -11.43
CA ARG A 272 25.02 -20.03 -10.45
C ARG A 272 24.16 -18.85 -10.92
N ILE A 273 23.85 -17.94 -9.99
CA ILE A 273 23.20 -16.65 -10.29
C ILE A 273 24.18 -15.54 -9.94
N ALA A 274 24.42 -14.62 -10.87
CA ALA A 274 25.23 -13.43 -10.67
C ALA A 274 24.35 -12.19 -10.53
N ARG A 275 24.68 -11.32 -9.58
CA ARG A 275 24.15 -9.98 -9.39
C ARG A 275 25.23 -8.99 -9.77
N ILE A 276 24.97 -8.13 -10.75
CA ILE A 276 25.88 -7.08 -11.21
C ILE A 276 25.28 -5.75 -10.81
N ASP A 277 25.94 -5.00 -9.93
CA ASP A 277 25.49 -3.66 -9.57
C ASP A 277 25.79 -2.67 -10.70
N LEU A 278 24.82 -1.85 -11.09
CA LEU A 278 24.97 -0.91 -12.20
C LEU A 278 25.69 0.39 -11.79
N SER A 279 25.85 0.64 -10.49
CA SER A 279 26.51 1.85 -9.99
C SER A 279 28.04 1.75 -10.09
N ASP A 280 28.61 0.59 -9.72
CA ASP A 280 30.06 0.36 -9.67
C ASP A 280 30.53 -0.82 -10.54
N ASN A 281 29.62 -1.47 -11.28
CA ASN A 281 29.88 -2.70 -12.05
C ASN A 281 30.43 -3.86 -11.20
N SER A 282 30.23 -3.85 -9.88
CA SER A 282 30.64 -4.95 -9.01
C SER A 282 29.76 -6.18 -9.24
N THR A 283 30.37 -7.36 -9.26
CA THR A 283 29.66 -8.64 -9.44
C THR A 283 29.66 -9.44 -8.15
N LEU A 284 28.47 -9.73 -7.63
CA LEU A 284 28.20 -10.60 -6.49
C LEU A 284 27.56 -11.90 -6.98
N ILE A 285 27.81 -13.02 -6.30
CA ILE A 285 27.26 -14.33 -6.69
C ILE A 285 26.45 -14.88 -5.52
N PRO A 286 25.16 -14.52 -5.41
CA PRO A 286 24.31 -14.92 -4.28
C PRO A 286 23.98 -16.41 -4.24
N VAL A 287 23.87 -17.08 -5.39
CA VAL A 287 23.50 -18.50 -5.49
C VAL A 287 24.58 -19.25 -6.27
N ARG A 288 25.03 -20.41 -5.76
CA ARG A 288 26.10 -21.24 -6.34
C ARG A 288 25.76 -22.72 -6.26
N GLY A 289 26.39 -23.52 -7.12
CA GLY A 289 26.35 -24.98 -7.03
C GLY A 289 24.98 -25.56 -7.39
N GLN A 290 24.26 -24.91 -8.32
CA GLN A 290 23.05 -25.45 -8.92
C GLN A 290 23.41 -26.29 -10.15
N GLN A 291 22.46 -27.07 -10.68
CA GLN A 291 22.74 -27.94 -11.83
C GLN A 291 22.54 -27.18 -13.14
N ASN A 292 21.34 -26.64 -13.36
CA ASN A 292 21.01 -25.95 -14.60
C ASN A 292 19.87 -24.93 -14.39
N ILE A 293 20.24 -23.73 -13.94
CA ILE A 293 19.31 -22.61 -13.76
C ILE A 293 18.98 -22.00 -15.12
N VAL A 294 17.69 -21.98 -15.46
CA VAL A 294 17.21 -21.43 -16.75
C VAL A 294 16.51 -20.09 -16.55
N ALA A 295 15.57 -20.01 -15.61
CA ALA A 295 14.76 -18.83 -15.37
C ALA A 295 15.01 -18.23 -13.98
N ILE A 296 14.95 -16.91 -13.88
CA ILE A 296 15.15 -16.16 -12.63
C ILE A 296 14.11 -15.05 -12.45
N GLU A 297 13.82 -14.69 -11.19
CA GLU A 297 12.96 -13.55 -10.87
C GLU A 297 13.32 -12.99 -9.48
N PHE A 298 13.02 -11.71 -9.23
CA PHE A 298 13.33 -11.05 -7.96
C PHE A 298 12.15 -10.28 -7.38
N ASP A 299 11.94 -10.44 -6.09
CA ASP A 299 10.98 -9.68 -5.31
C ASP A 299 11.72 -8.62 -4.48
N MET A 300 11.60 -7.36 -4.89
CA MET A 300 12.21 -6.22 -4.21
C MET A 300 11.62 -5.95 -2.84
N LYS A 301 10.34 -6.24 -2.63
CA LYS A 301 9.63 -5.92 -1.39
C LYS A 301 10.07 -6.84 -0.25
N ASN A 302 10.23 -8.13 -0.55
CA ASN A 302 10.62 -9.16 0.42
C ASN A 302 12.10 -9.55 0.32
N ASN A 303 12.85 -8.94 -0.61
CA ASN A 303 14.27 -9.21 -0.85
C ASN A 303 14.55 -10.71 -1.09
N CYS A 304 13.82 -11.31 -2.04
CA CYS A 304 13.88 -12.74 -2.36
C CYS A 304 14.20 -12.98 -3.84
N ILE A 305 15.10 -13.93 -4.12
CA ILE A 305 15.35 -14.46 -5.46
C ILE A 305 14.53 -15.74 -5.66
N TYR A 306 13.91 -15.85 -6.82
CA TYR A 306 13.28 -17.06 -7.33
C TYR A 306 14.09 -17.59 -8.52
N TRP A 307 14.30 -18.90 -8.58
CA TRP A 307 14.93 -19.54 -9.74
C TRP A 307 14.32 -20.91 -9.98
N ALA A 308 14.42 -21.36 -11.24
CA ALA A 308 14.01 -22.70 -11.64
C ALA A 308 15.24 -23.48 -12.14
N ASP A 309 15.43 -24.68 -11.60
CA ASP A 309 16.44 -25.63 -12.04
C ASP A 309 15.76 -26.75 -12.85
N ILE A 310 16.11 -26.86 -14.13
CA ILE A 310 15.47 -27.80 -15.08
C ILE A 310 15.89 -29.26 -14.84
N GLU A 311 17.07 -29.52 -14.29
CA GLU A 311 17.50 -30.90 -14.02
C GLU A 311 16.89 -31.45 -12.73
N VAL A 312 16.50 -30.55 -11.82
CA VAL A 312 15.91 -30.90 -10.52
C VAL A 312 14.37 -30.84 -10.57
N ASP A 313 13.80 -30.21 -11.60
CA ASP A 313 12.37 -29.94 -11.76
C ASP A 313 11.75 -29.22 -10.56
N LYS A 314 12.42 -28.15 -10.08
CA LYS A 314 11.96 -27.37 -8.92
C LYS A 314 12.08 -25.87 -9.12
N ILE A 315 11.10 -25.14 -8.59
CA ILE A 315 11.16 -23.68 -8.39
C ILE A 315 11.52 -23.41 -6.93
N ILE A 316 12.63 -22.70 -6.72
CA ILE A 316 13.21 -22.45 -5.40
C ILE A 316 13.21 -20.95 -5.13
N ARG A 317 12.95 -20.58 -3.87
CA ARG A 317 13.03 -19.23 -3.34
C ARG A 317 14.11 -19.14 -2.28
N GLN A 318 14.87 -18.05 -2.28
CA GLN A 318 15.79 -17.69 -1.20
C GLN A 318 15.62 -16.22 -0.84
N CYS A 319 15.24 -15.95 0.41
CA CYS A 319 15.09 -14.60 0.95
C CYS A 319 16.28 -14.25 1.84
N PHE A 320 16.83 -13.05 1.68
CA PHE A 320 18.04 -12.65 2.41
C PHE A 320 17.73 -12.18 3.84
N ASP A 321 16.51 -11.72 4.11
CA ASP A 321 16.12 -11.14 5.41
C ASP A 321 15.88 -12.21 6.50
N ASN A 322 15.46 -13.43 6.11
CA ASN A 322 15.10 -14.53 7.02
C ASN A 322 16.18 -15.61 7.14
N GLY A 323 17.43 -15.28 6.82
CA GLY A 323 18.58 -16.15 7.01
C GLY A 323 18.78 -17.16 5.88
N ASN A 324 18.97 -16.69 4.64
CA ASN A 324 19.48 -17.41 3.44
C ASN A 324 18.97 -18.85 3.21
N ALA A 325 17.84 -19.22 3.81
CA ALA A 325 17.29 -20.56 3.70
C ALA A 325 16.62 -20.70 2.33
N GLN A 326 16.89 -21.82 1.68
CA GLN A 326 16.25 -22.17 0.42
C GLN A 326 14.92 -22.87 0.73
N GLU A 327 13.85 -22.35 0.14
CA GLU A 327 12.50 -22.89 0.26
C GLU A 327 12.00 -23.30 -1.12
N THR A 328 11.45 -24.51 -1.23
CA THR A 328 10.86 -24.97 -2.48
C THR A 328 9.44 -24.44 -2.63
N VAL A 329 9.20 -23.69 -3.71
CA VAL A 329 7.90 -23.08 -4.02
C VAL A 329 7.02 -24.07 -4.78
N VAL A 330 7.60 -24.78 -5.77
CA VAL A 330 6.92 -25.80 -6.58
C VAL A 330 7.91 -26.95 -6.84
N ASP A 331 7.46 -28.18 -6.62
CA ASP A 331 8.24 -29.42 -6.79
C ASP A 331 7.50 -30.58 -7.48
N THR A 332 6.25 -30.34 -7.90
CA THR A 332 5.41 -31.33 -8.56
C THR A 332 4.95 -30.83 -9.91
N GLU A 333 4.71 -31.77 -10.84
CA GLU A 333 4.12 -31.47 -12.15
C GLU A 333 4.88 -30.41 -12.97
N LEU A 334 6.21 -30.42 -12.89
CA LEU A 334 7.11 -29.61 -13.71
C LEU A 334 7.86 -30.51 -14.70
N SER A 335 8.24 -29.98 -15.86
CA SER A 335 9.04 -30.73 -16.85
C SER A 335 10.11 -29.88 -17.54
N SER A 336 9.83 -28.61 -17.86
CA SER A 336 10.87 -27.68 -18.31
C SER A 336 10.42 -26.24 -18.06
N ILE A 337 10.99 -25.59 -17.05
CA ILE A 337 10.70 -24.18 -16.77
C ILE A 337 11.60 -23.27 -17.60
N GLU A 338 11.00 -22.62 -18.60
CA GLU A 338 11.75 -21.79 -19.57
C GLU A 338 11.74 -20.30 -19.20
N GLY A 339 10.78 -19.84 -18.41
CA GLY A 339 10.63 -18.43 -18.08
C GLY A 339 9.75 -18.19 -16.85
N MET A 340 10.00 -17.08 -16.15
CA MET A 340 9.24 -16.66 -14.97
C MET A 340 8.97 -15.15 -14.96
N ALA A 341 7.86 -14.75 -14.36
CA ALA A 341 7.47 -13.35 -14.20
C ALA A 341 6.64 -13.16 -12.91
N LEU A 342 6.99 -12.16 -12.09
CA LEU A 342 6.31 -11.90 -10.82
C LEU A 342 5.31 -10.73 -10.92
N ASP A 343 4.06 -10.97 -10.49
CA ASP A 343 3.15 -9.90 -10.10
C ASP A 343 3.40 -9.54 -8.63
N TRP A 344 4.22 -8.51 -8.41
CA TRP A 344 4.58 -8.00 -7.09
C TRP A 344 3.42 -7.30 -6.35
N ILE A 345 2.37 -6.92 -7.08
CA ILE A 345 1.19 -6.29 -6.49
C ILE A 345 0.30 -7.36 -5.86
N SER A 346 0.07 -8.45 -6.60
CA SER A 346 -0.83 -9.54 -6.18
C SER A 346 -0.09 -10.71 -5.47
N ASN A 347 1.25 -10.68 -5.40
CA ASN A 347 2.13 -11.76 -4.91
C ASN A 347 1.90 -13.09 -5.65
N VAL A 348 1.83 -13.03 -6.98
CA VAL A 348 1.62 -14.20 -7.84
C VAL A 348 2.80 -14.35 -8.79
N LEU A 349 3.47 -15.50 -8.74
CA LEU A 349 4.55 -15.86 -9.66
C LEU A 349 3.96 -16.65 -10.83
N PHE A 350 4.16 -16.15 -12.04
CA PHE A 350 3.84 -16.82 -13.28
C PHE A 350 5.07 -17.53 -13.83
N PHE A 351 4.90 -18.74 -14.33
CA PHE A 351 5.99 -19.49 -14.95
C PHE A 351 5.51 -20.28 -16.17
N VAL A 352 6.44 -20.48 -17.09
CA VAL A 352 6.22 -21.18 -18.35
C VAL A 352 6.79 -22.59 -18.25
N ASP A 353 5.95 -23.60 -18.46
CA ASP A 353 6.41 -24.96 -18.71
C ASP A 353 6.42 -25.24 -20.22
N GLY A 354 7.62 -25.28 -20.80
CA GLY A 354 7.84 -25.43 -22.24
C GLY A 354 7.48 -26.82 -22.77
N LEU A 355 7.74 -27.88 -22.01
CA LEU A 355 7.48 -29.27 -22.44
C LEU A 355 6.01 -29.65 -22.24
N ARG A 356 5.39 -29.23 -21.12
CA ARG A 356 3.97 -29.44 -20.84
C ARG A 356 3.06 -28.45 -21.56
N LYS A 357 3.64 -27.41 -22.19
CA LYS A 357 2.93 -26.36 -22.95
C LYS A 357 1.88 -25.66 -22.10
N LYS A 358 2.29 -25.21 -20.91
CA LYS A 358 1.40 -24.53 -19.96
C LYS A 358 2.03 -23.24 -19.45
N ILE A 359 1.19 -22.26 -19.16
CA ILE A 359 1.56 -21.12 -18.32
C ILE A 359 0.73 -21.22 -17.06
N GLU A 360 1.42 -21.21 -15.93
CA GLU A 360 0.84 -21.48 -14.62
C GLU A 360 1.19 -20.36 -13.65
N ALA A 361 0.33 -20.16 -12.66
CA ALA A 361 0.46 -19.11 -11.67
C ALA A 361 0.40 -19.70 -10.26
N VAL A 362 1.31 -19.27 -9.39
CA VAL A 362 1.37 -19.70 -7.98
C VAL A 362 1.46 -18.51 -7.05
N ARG A 363 0.69 -18.54 -5.95
CA ARG A 363 0.76 -17.51 -4.90
C ARG A 363 2.00 -17.70 -4.03
N THR A 364 2.75 -16.63 -3.76
CA THR A 364 4.03 -16.70 -3.04
C THR A 364 3.98 -16.21 -1.60
N ASP A 365 2.90 -15.56 -1.19
CA ASP A 365 2.68 -15.00 0.15
C ASP A 365 2.29 -16.04 1.22
N LEU A 366 1.74 -17.19 0.81
CA LEU A 366 1.41 -18.30 1.71
C LEU A 366 2.47 -19.40 1.66
N SER A 367 2.78 -19.99 2.80
CA SER A 367 3.71 -21.12 2.95
C SER A 367 3.12 -22.46 2.44
N SER A 368 2.28 -22.41 1.41
CA SER A 368 1.50 -23.53 0.92
C SER A 368 2.22 -24.17 -0.27
N ARG A 369 3.34 -24.90 -0.04
CA ARG A 369 4.16 -25.63 -1.05
C ARG A 369 3.42 -25.95 -2.37
N GLY A 370 3.38 -25.02 -3.32
CA GLY A 370 2.66 -25.14 -4.60
C GLY A 370 1.13 -25.33 -4.56
N ARG A 371 0.46 -25.37 -3.40
CA ARG A 371 -0.99 -25.70 -3.27
C ARG A 371 -1.94 -24.59 -3.74
N MET A 372 -1.42 -23.40 -4.01
CA MET A 372 -2.16 -22.24 -4.52
C MET A 372 -1.79 -21.99 -5.99
N ARG A 373 -1.76 -23.07 -6.78
CA ARG A 373 -1.37 -23.11 -8.20
C ARG A 373 -2.61 -23.21 -9.08
N ALA A 374 -2.64 -22.45 -10.17
CA ALA A 374 -3.68 -22.50 -11.18
C ALA A 374 -3.07 -22.48 -12.60
N THR A 375 -3.60 -23.29 -13.50
CA THR A 375 -3.26 -23.27 -14.92
C THR A 375 -3.96 -22.08 -15.60
N ILE A 376 -3.19 -21.15 -16.18
CA ILE A 376 -3.70 -19.94 -16.85
C ILE A 376 -3.93 -20.18 -18.34
N LEU A 377 -2.94 -20.77 -19.02
CA LEU A 377 -3.01 -21.15 -20.42
C LEU A 377 -2.53 -22.59 -20.61
N ASP A 378 -3.17 -23.32 -21.53
CA ASP A 378 -2.92 -24.73 -21.80
C ASP A 378 -2.40 -24.98 -23.23
N SER A 379 -2.10 -26.25 -23.52
CA SER A 379 -1.61 -26.74 -24.82
C SER A 379 -2.53 -26.47 -26.01
N LYS A 380 -3.76 -25.98 -25.82
CA LYS A 380 -4.63 -25.57 -26.95
C LYS A 380 -4.20 -24.24 -27.52
N VAL A 381 -3.61 -23.38 -26.70
CA VAL A 381 -3.13 -22.05 -27.09
C VAL A 381 -1.62 -22.06 -27.29
N LEU A 382 -0.90 -22.79 -26.44
CA LEU A 382 0.56 -22.79 -26.37
C LEU A 382 1.16 -23.96 -27.17
N SER A 383 2.20 -23.68 -27.94
CA SER A 383 2.94 -24.69 -28.71
C SER A 383 4.35 -24.90 -28.14
N LYS A 384 5.18 -23.86 -28.14
CA LYS A 384 6.52 -23.84 -27.53
C LYS A 384 6.77 -22.50 -26.82
N PRO A 385 6.11 -22.25 -25.68
CA PRO A 385 6.28 -21.00 -24.95
C PRO A 385 7.67 -20.92 -24.31
N ARG A 386 8.25 -19.72 -24.24
CA ARG A 386 9.56 -19.47 -23.60
C ARG A 386 9.57 -18.23 -22.73
N GLY A 387 9.67 -17.05 -23.35
CA GLY A 387 9.72 -15.78 -22.65
C GLY A 387 8.36 -15.39 -22.10
N ILE A 388 8.34 -14.79 -20.92
CA ILE A 388 7.12 -14.34 -20.24
C ILE A 388 7.37 -13.00 -19.54
N ALA A 389 6.39 -12.11 -19.63
CA ALA A 389 6.40 -10.83 -18.90
C ALA A 389 4.98 -10.44 -18.48
N VAL A 390 4.86 -9.86 -17.28
CA VAL A 390 3.57 -9.44 -16.71
C VAL A 390 3.54 -7.92 -16.53
N HIS A 391 2.37 -7.34 -16.74
CA HIS A 391 2.11 -5.94 -16.46
C HIS A 391 1.02 -5.82 -15.38
N PRO A 392 1.39 -5.82 -14.08
CA PRO A 392 0.43 -5.87 -12.97
C PRO A 392 -0.58 -4.72 -12.92
N ARG A 393 -0.18 -3.52 -13.37
CA ARG A 393 -1.04 -2.31 -13.39
C ARG A 393 -2.05 -2.31 -14.55
N ALA A 394 -1.63 -2.72 -15.73
CA ALA A 394 -2.49 -2.80 -16.91
C ALA A 394 -3.31 -4.11 -16.97
N GLY A 395 -2.90 -5.14 -16.22
CA GLY A 395 -3.60 -6.43 -16.15
C GLY A 395 -3.32 -7.35 -17.35
N TYR A 396 -2.16 -7.21 -17.99
CA TYR A 396 -1.78 -8.00 -19.17
C TYR A 396 -0.63 -8.98 -18.89
N LEU A 397 -0.69 -10.11 -19.59
CA LEU A 397 0.33 -11.16 -19.66
C LEU A 397 0.84 -11.23 -21.11
N PHE A 398 2.15 -11.26 -21.29
CA PHE A 398 2.80 -11.39 -22.59
C PHE A 398 3.72 -12.60 -22.59
N TRP A 399 3.78 -13.31 -23.72
CA TRP A 399 4.69 -14.42 -23.90
C TRP A 399 5.17 -14.56 -25.35
N THR A 400 6.28 -15.27 -25.51
CA THR A 400 6.84 -15.66 -26.80
C THR A 400 6.64 -17.15 -27.04
N ASP A 401 6.29 -17.51 -28.28
CA ASP A 401 6.20 -18.89 -28.74
C ASP A 401 7.09 -19.05 -29.97
N TRP A 402 8.05 -19.96 -29.90
CA TRP A 402 9.06 -20.18 -30.94
C TRP A 402 8.80 -21.43 -31.79
N ASP A 403 7.57 -21.93 -31.79
CA ASP A 403 7.20 -23.03 -32.67
C ASP A 403 7.49 -22.71 -34.15
N ARG A 404 8.22 -23.60 -34.84
CA ARG A 404 8.67 -23.37 -36.23
C ARG A 404 7.50 -23.16 -37.20
N ASN A 405 6.34 -23.73 -36.91
CA ASN A 405 5.17 -23.63 -37.77
C ASN A 405 4.34 -22.37 -37.47
N SER A 406 4.36 -21.90 -36.22
CA SER A 406 3.49 -20.82 -35.76
C SER A 406 4.13 -19.90 -34.71
N PRO A 407 5.32 -19.35 -34.98
CA PRO A 407 6.01 -18.47 -34.05
C PRO A 407 5.18 -17.21 -33.83
N SER A 408 5.11 -16.77 -32.59
CA SER A 408 4.31 -15.59 -32.24
C SER A 408 4.77 -14.89 -30.97
N VAL A 409 4.51 -13.60 -30.93
CA VAL A 409 4.48 -12.83 -29.69
C VAL A 409 3.02 -12.55 -29.40
N SER A 410 2.56 -13.01 -28.24
CA SER A 410 1.14 -13.04 -27.89
C SER A 410 0.88 -12.35 -26.56
N ARG A 411 -0.37 -11.91 -26.38
CA ARG A 411 -0.87 -11.24 -25.18
C ARG A 411 -2.18 -11.85 -24.73
N SER A 412 -2.44 -11.85 -23.42
CA SER A 412 -3.74 -12.10 -22.80
C SER A 412 -3.92 -11.17 -21.60
N ASN A 413 -5.09 -11.21 -20.97
CA ASN A 413 -5.24 -10.74 -19.60
C ASN A 413 -4.44 -11.64 -18.65
N LEU A 414 -4.16 -11.18 -17.41
CA LEU A 414 -3.49 -12.00 -16.40
C LEU A 414 -4.25 -13.29 -16.06
N ASP A 415 -5.57 -13.31 -16.24
CA ASP A 415 -6.42 -14.50 -16.04
C ASP A 415 -6.48 -15.46 -17.25
N GLY A 416 -5.68 -15.21 -18.29
CA GLY A 416 -5.61 -16.04 -19.50
C GLY A 416 -6.73 -15.79 -20.52
N LYS A 417 -7.64 -14.84 -20.28
CA LYS A 417 -8.69 -14.46 -21.24
C LYS A 417 -8.20 -13.45 -22.28
N ASP A 418 -8.99 -13.25 -23.34
CA ASP A 418 -8.71 -12.31 -24.45
C ASP A 418 -7.32 -12.52 -25.09
N VAL A 419 -7.03 -13.77 -25.44
CA VAL A 419 -5.77 -14.13 -26.12
C VAL A 419 -5.71 -13.50 -27.51
N LYS A 420 -4.66 -12.72 -27.76
CA LYS A 420 -4.37 -12.04 -29.03
C LYS A 420 -2.93 -12.32 -29.46
N LYS A 421 -2.76 -12.80 -30.70
CA LYS A 421 -1.44 -12.91 -31.34
C LYS A 421 -1.09 -11.55 -31.95
N LEU A 422 -0.12 -10.85 -31.36
CA LEU A 422 0.27 -9.51 -31.78
C LEU A 422 1.15 -9.57 -33.04
N PHE A 423 2.16 -10.43 -33.00
CA PHE A 423 3.09 -10.65 -34.10
C PHE A 423 3.14 -12.13 -34.45
N THR A 424 3.29 -12.44 -35.74
CA THR A 424 3.29 -13.81 -36.27
C THR A 424 4.42 -14.00 -37.29
N ASN A 425 4.41 -15.14 -38.00
CA ASN A 425 5.39 -15.61 -38.97
C ASN A 425 5.98 -14.60 -39.97
N SER A 426 5.29 -13.50 -40.29
CA SER A 426 5.81 -12.48 -41.21
C SER A 426 6.90 -11.61 -40.59
N ILE A 427 6.91 -11.49 -39.26
CA ILE A 427 7.81 -10.61 -38.52
C ILE A 427 8.70 -11.43 -37.59
N VAL A 428 8.13 -12.46 -36.96
CA VAL A 428 8.78 -13.22 -35.88
C VAL A 428 9.06 -14.65 -36.35
N LYS A 429 10.25 -15.16 -36.01
CA LYS A 429 10.73 -16.51 -36.35
C LYS A 429 11.16 -17.30 -35.13
N TRP A 430 12.10 -16.76 -34.34
CA TRP A 430 12.59 -17.41 -33.14
C TRP A 430 12.64 -16.43 -31.96
N PRO A 431 11.46 -16.07 -31.42
CA PRO A 431 11.37 -15.14 -30.31
C PRO A 431 11.83 -15.81 -29.02
N ASN A 432 12.81 -15.22 -28.35
CA ASN A 432 13.33 -15.73 -27.07
C ASN A 432 12.75 -14.94 -25.89
N GLY A 433 13.52 -14.01 -25.34
CA GLY A 433 13.14 -13.19 -24.20
C GLY A 433 12.22 -12.04 -24.58
N ILE A 434 11.34 -11.69 -23.66
CA ILE A 434 10.43 -10.56 -23.73
C ILE A 434 10.43 -9.83 -22.39
N THR A 435 10.33 -8.51 -22.44
CA THR A 435 10.28 -7.64 -21.27
C THR A 435 9.36 -6.45 -21.53
N ILE A 436 9.02 -5.72 -20.47
CA ILE A 436 8.05 -4.61 -20.52
C ILE A 436 8.66 -3.40 -19.84
N ASP A 437 8.71 -2.28 -20.55
CA ASP A 437 8.88 -0.97 -19.94
C ASP A 437 7.53 -0.55 -19.36
N GLN A 438 7.38 -0.77 -18.05
CA GLN A 438 6.15 -0.50 -17.32
C GLN A 438 5.77 0.99 -17.38
N MET A 439 6.74 1.91 -17.50
CA MET A 439 6.44 3.35 -17.47
C MET A 439 6.01 3.88 -18.83
N ALA A 440 6.52 3.27 -19.91
CA ALA A 440 6.20 3.63 -21.28
C ALA A 440 5.09 2.78 -21.91
N ASP A 441 4.50 1.82 -21.16
CA ASP A 441 3.52 0.86 -21.65
C ASP A 441 3.98 0.21 -22.98
N ARG A 442 5.23 -0.29 -23.01
CA ARG A 442 5.88 -0.79 -24.22
C ARG A 442 6.58 -2.12 -24.00
N ILE A 443 6.44 -3.04 -24.95
CA ILE A 443 7.10 -4.34 -24.91
C ILE A 443 8.38 -4.33 -25.75
N TYR A 444 9.37 -5.11 -25.32
CA TYR A 444 10.64 -5.32 -26.01
C TYR A 444 10.93 -6.81 -26.05
N TRP A 445 11.38 -7.31 -27.19
CA TRP A 445 11.73 -8.73 -27.34
C TRP A 445 12.86 -8.90 -28.34
N VAL A 446 13.47 -10.09 -28.31
CA VAL A 446 14.55 -10.46 -29.21
C VAL A 446 14.15 -11.65 -30.08
N ASP A 447 14.64 -11.65 -31.32
CA ASP A 447 14.51 -12.76 -32.24
C ASP A 447 15.90 -13.28 -32.61
N ALA A 448 16.17 -14.55 -32.31
CA ALA A 448 17.47 -15.17 -32.50
C ALA A 448 17.69 -15.83 -33.86
N MET A 449 16.67 -15.83 -34.73
CA MET A 449 16.78 -16.29 -36.11
C MET A 449 16.92 -15.12 -37.09
N GLU A 450 16.23 -14.02 -36.81
CA GLU A 450 16.29 -12.79 -37.60
C GLU A 450 17.29 -11.76 -37.06
N ASP A 451 18.00 -12.10 -35.97
CA ASP A 451 19.12 -11.31 -35.41
C ASP A 451 18.76 -9.85 -35.12
N TYR A 452 17.62 -9.63 -34.44
CA TYR A 452 17.18 -8.28 -34.09
C TYR A 452 16.59 -8.18 -32.67
N ILE A 453 16.58 -6.94 -32.16
CA ILE A 453 15.83 -6.50 -30.98
C ILE A 453 14.73 -5.55 -31.45
N ALA A 454 13.48 -5.82 -31.07
CA ALA A 454 12.33 -5.03 -31.48
C ALA A 454 11.51 -4.52 -30.29
N SER A 455 10.71 -3.50 -30.56
CA SER A 455 9.79 -2.91 -29.60
C SER A 455 8.45 -2.55 -30.25
N ALA A 456 7.38 -2.64 -29.46
CA ALA A 456 6.02 -2.28 -29.85
C ALA A 456 5.23 -1.86 -28.62
N ASP A 457 4.12 -1.14 -28.80
CA ASP A 457 3.22 -0.85 -27.69
C ASP A 457 2.54 -2.13 -27.14
N LEU A 458 1.78 -2.01 -26.04
CA LEU A 458 1.06 -3.15 -25.46
C LEU A 458 0.07 -3.83 -26.43
N ASN A 459 -0.41 -3.12 -27.46
CA ASN A 459 -1.40 -3.61 -28.44
C ASN A 459 -0.76 -4.12 -29.73
N GLY A 460 0.57 -4.09 -29.87
CA GLY A 460 1.29 -4.47 -31.08
C GLY A 460 1.33 -3.38 -32.16
N GLN A 461 0.92 -2.15 -31.87
CA GLN A 461 1.10 -0.98 -32.73
C GLN A 461 2.48 -0.35 -32.51
N TYR A 462 2.90 0.54 -33.41
CA TYR A 462 4.20 1.22 -33.36
C TYR A 462 5.39 0.27 -33.26
N PHE A 463 5.33 -0.79 -34.07
CA PHE A 463 6.42 -1.73 -34.21
C PHE A 463 7.68 -1.03 -34.73
N ARG A 464 8.81 -1.27 -34.08
CA ARG A 464 10.11 -0.76 -34.49
C ARG A 464 11.20 -1.80 -34.21
N ARG A 465 12.08 -2.00 -35.19
CA ARG A 465 13.37 -2.70 -34.98
C ARG A 465 14.36 -1.68 -34.43
N ILE A 466 14.94 -1.96 -33.26
CA ILE A 466 15.86 -1.04 -32.58
C ILE A 466 17.30 -1.36 -33.00
N LEU A 467 17.66 -2.64 -32.96
CA LEU A 467 18.95 -3.15 -33.40
C LEU A 467 18.72 -4.32 -34.36
N TRP A 468 19.40 -4.31 -35.50
CA TRP A 468 19.40 -5.39 -36.49
C TRP A 468 20.72 -5.34 -37.27
N ASN A 469 21.19 -6.50 -37.75
CA ASN A 469 22.40 -6.59 -38.59
C ASN A 469 23.66 -5.99 -37.91
N ASP A 470 23.81 -6.23 -36.61
CA ASP A 470 24.99 -5.87 -35.81
C ASP A 470 25.64 -7.16 -35.28
N ASP A 471 26.97 -7.24 -35.31
CA ASP A 471 27.73 -8.42 -34.85
C ASP A 471 27.53 -8.75 -33.36
N LYS A 472 26.93 -7.83 -32.59
CA LYS A 472 26.60 -8.00 -31.16
C LYS A 472 25.18 -8.55 -30.92
N VAL A 473 24.39 -8.73 -31.97
CA VAL A 473 23.04 -9.31 -31.92
C VAL A 473 22.99 -10.46 -32.93
N THR A 474 23.59 -11.59 -32.57
CA THR A 474 23.75 -12.76 -33.45
C THR A 474 23.08 -14.02 -32.93
N HIS A 475 22.86 -14.10 -31.62
CA HIS A 475 21.97 -15.08 -31.01
C HIS A 475 21.49 -14.56 -29.65
N PRO A 476 20.69 -13.47 -29.65
CA PRO A 476 20.19 -12.87 -28.41
C PRO A 476 19.21 -13.80 -27.70
N PHE A 477 19.32 -13.91 -26.37
CA PHE A 477 18.43 -14.76 -25.59
C PHE A 477 17.43 -13.95 -24.76
N ALA A 478 17.90 -13.18 -23.78
CA ALA A 478 17.11 -12.36 -22.90
C ALA A 478 17.33 -10.86 -23.18
N VAL A 479 16.33 -10.06 -22.81
CA VAL A 479 16.37 -8.60 -22.91
C VAL A 479 15.70 -7.98 -21.70
N ALA A 480 16.27 -6.89 -21.21
CA ALA A 480 15.75 -6.11 -20.10
C ALA A 480 15.91 -4.61 -20.39
N VAL A 481 15.03 -3.79 -19.83
CA VAL A 481 15.03 -2.33 -20.04
C VAL A 481 15.00 -1.63 -18.69
N LEU A 482 15.79 -0.58 -18.55
CA LEU A 482 15.80 0.29 -17.38
C LEU A 482 16.14 1.72 -17.83
N LYS A 483 15.24 2.67 -17.52
CA LYS A 483 15.36 4.08 -17.91
C LYS A 483 15.52 4.22 -19.44
N ASN A 484 16.55 4.91 -19.92
CA ASN A 484 16.85 5.08 -21.33
C ASN A 484 17.77 3.99 -21.92
N LYS A 485 18.04 2.91 -21.18
CA LYS A 485 18.94 1.84 -21.61
C LYS A 485 18.23 0.50 -21.73
N MET A 486 18.63 -0.27 -22.73
CA MET A 486 18.32 -1.68 -22.83
C MET A 486 19.58 -2.52 -22.60
N TYR A 487 19.36 -3.75 -22.15
CA TYR A 487 20.38 -4.74 -21.81
C TYR A 487 19.98 -6.06 -22.43
N TRP A 488 20.92 -6.76 -23.06
CA TRP A 488 20.68 -8.09 -23.61
C TRP A 488 21.92 -8.96 -23.46
N ASP A 489 21.71 -10.26 -23.44
CA ASP A 489 22.76 -11.26 -23.51
C ASP A 489 22.76 -11.94 -24.89
N ASP A 490 23.93 -12.41 -25.30
CA ASP A 490 24.11 -13.11 -26.57
C ASP A 490 24.94 -14.38 -26.36
N TRP A 491 24.40 -15.52 -26.82
CA TRP A 491 25.03 -16.83 -26.62
C TRP A 491 26.30 -17.04 -27.46
N LYS A 492 26.36 -16.44 -28.65
CA LYS A 492 27.49 -16.59 -29.57
C LYS A 492 28.62 -15.64 -29.17
N ALA A 493 28.28 -14.42 -28.77
CA ALA A 493 29.23 -13.44 -28.26
C ALA A 493 29.69 -13.74 -26.83
N LYS A 494 28.91 -14.50 -26.04
CA LYS A 494 29.20 -14.85 -24.63
C LYS A 494 29.39 -13.62 -23.73
N SER A 495 28.66 -12.56 -24.00
CA SER A 495 28.78 -11.28 -23.32
C SER A 495 27.40 -10.64 -23.11
N ILE A 496 27.34 -9.70 -22.17
CA ILE A 496 26.17 -8.85 -21.91
C ILE A 496 26.45 -7.46 -22.45
N PHE A 497 25.52 -6.94 -23.24
CA PHE A 497 25.61 -5.64 -23.87
C PHE A 497 24.56 -4.68 -23.31
N THR A 498 24.84 -3.38 -23.44
CA THR A 498 23.90 -2.30 -23.17
C THR A 498 23.92 -1.26 -24.27
N ALA A 499 22.76 -0.71 -24.61
CA ALA A 499 22.61 0.35 -25.60
C ALA A 499 21.44 1.27 -25.23
N ASP A 500 21.33 2.39 -25.95
CA ASP A 500 20.15 3.26 -25.87
C ASP A 500 18.90 2.53 -26.39
N LYS A 501 17.81 2.54 -25.61
CA LYS A 501 16.62 1.73 -25.92
C LYS A 501 15.83 2.22 -27.12
N ASP A 502 15.93 3.51 -27.46
CA ASP A 502 15.14 4.12 -28.52
C ASP A 502 15.93 4.19 -29.83
N THR A 503 17.24 4.37 -29.78
CA THR A 503 18.08 4.52 -30.98
C THR A 503 18.91 3.28 -31.30
N GLY A 504 19.17 2.40 -30.32
CA GLY A 504 20.16 1.33 -30.45
C GLY A 504 21.61 1.82 -30.45
N ALA A 505 21.84 3.13 -30.29
CA ALA A 505 23.18 3.71 -30.32
C ALA A 505 23.97 3.44 -29.02
N ASN A 506 25.28 3.71 -29.05
CA ASN A 506 26.19 3.64 -27.90
C ASN A 506 26.28 2.25 -27.26
N ILE A 507 26.48 1.22 -28.07
CA ILE A 507 26.58 -0.15 -27.57
C ILE A 507 27.88 -0.34 -26.75
N VAL A 508 27.74 -0.65 -25.47
CA VAL A 508 28.82 -0.93 -24.51
C VAL A 508 28.70 -2.37 -23.99
N THR A 509 29.83 -3.03 -23.77
CA THR A 509 29.88 -4.35 -23.15
C THR A 509 30.09 -4.23 -21.65
N ILE A 510 29.25 -4.88 -20.83
CA ILE A 510 29.31 -4.79 -19.36
C ILE A 510 30.26 -5.84 -18.79
N ASN A 511 30.13 -7.08 -19.25
CA ASN A 511 30.99 -8.19 -18.86
C ASN A 511 31.26 -9.07 -20.08
N ASP A 512 32.53 -9.44 -20.26
CA ASP A 512 33.00 -10.31 -21.32
C ASP A 512 33.32 -11.72 -20.79
N SER A 513 33.11 -12.74 -21.63
CA SER A 513 33.43 -14.15 -21.36
C SER A 513 32.58 -14.84 -20.30
N LEU A 514 31.27 -14.58 -20.29
CA LEU A 514 30.30 -15.31 -19.47
C LEU A 514 29.86 -16.59 -20.20
N SER A 515 30.13 -17.76 -19.59
CA SER A 515 29.68 -19.04 -20.11
C SER A 515 28.34 -19.45 -19.49
N GLY A 516 27.41 -19.95 -20.32
CA GLY A 516 26.14 -20.49 -19.83
C GLY A 516 25.10 -19.43 -19.48
N LEU A 517 25.09 -18.31 -20.21
CA LEU A 517 24.04 -17.28 -20.11
C LEU A 517 22.68 -17.91 -20.44
N MET A 518 21.72 -17.77 -19.54
CA MET A 518 20.36 -18.31 -19.75
C MET A 518 19.31 -17.21 -19.63
N ASP A 519 19.25 -16.43 -18.56
CA ASP A 519 18.22 -15.39 -18.41
C ASP A 519 18.82 -14.14 -17.77
N LEU A 520 18.29 -12.98 -18.13
CA LEU A 520 18.79 -11.67 -17.73
C LEU A 520 17.62 -10.75 -17.39
N LYS A 521 17.64 -10.21 -16.17
CA LYS A 521 16.65 -9.24 -15.69
C LYS A 521 17.32 -8.08 -14.98
N VAL A 522 16.73 -6.90 -15.12
CA VAL A 522 17.22 -5.67 -14.48
C VAL A 522 16.19 -5.23 -13.45
N PHE A 523 16.67 -4.86 -12.26
CA PHE A 523 15.80 -4.43 -11.18
C PHE A 523 16.28 -3.09 -10.63
N ALA A 524 15.30 -2.24 -10.33
CA ALA A 524 15.49 -1.00 -9.60
C ALA A 524 14.36 -0.84 -8.58
N TYR A 525 14.65 -0.18 -7.46
CA TYR A 525 13.70 0.02 -6.37
C TYR A 525 12.34 0.56 -6.84
N PHE A 526 12.34 1.50 -7.80
CA PHE A 526 11.12 2.16 -8.26
C PHE A 526 10.27 1.34 -9.26
N MET A 527 10.78 0.23 -9.82
CA MET A 527 10.04 -0.54 -10.83
C MET A 527 8.85 -1.30 -10.24
N GLN A 528 9.02 -1.87 -9.04
CA GLN A 528 8.01 -2.71 -8.38
C GLN A 528 7.09 -1.89 -7.45
N HIS A 529 6.50 -0.82 -7.98
CA HIS A 529 5.50 0.00 -7.29
C HIS A 529 4.21 0.09 -8.08
N GLY A 530 3.11 0.42 -7.39
CA GLY A 530 1.80 0.60 -7.97
C GLY A 530 0.71 -0.14 -7.20
N SER A 531 -0.53 0.11 -7.60
CA SER A 531 -1.72 -0.56 -7.09
C SER A 531 -2.57 -1.03 -8.25
N ASN A 532 -3.26 -2.14 -8.06
CA ASN A 532 -4.28 -2.66 -8.97
C ASN A 532 -5.56 -2.98 -8.17
N ALA A 533 -6.61 -3.42 -8.85
CA ALA A 533 -7.88 -3.77 -8.23
C ALA A 533 -7.75 -4.78 -7.06
N CYS A 534 -6.80 -5.72 -7.12
CA CYS A 534 -6.53 -6.70 -6.06
C CYS A 534 -5.81 -6.11 -4.83
N SER A 535 -5.22 -4.92 -4.93
CA SER A 535 -4.53 -4.26 -3.81
C SER A 535 -5.48 -3.71 -2.74
N TYR A 536 -6.74 -3.46 -3.10
CA TYR A 536 -7.71 -2.87 -2.19
C TYR A 536 -8.29 -3.95 -1.26
N LYS A 537 -8.16 -3.73 0.06
CA LYS A 537 -8.50 -4.68 1.16
C LYS A 537 -9.95 -5.18 1.20
N ASN A 538 -10.81 -4.76 0.27
CA ASN A 538 -12.23 -5.12 0.22
C ASN A 538 -12.57 -6.06 -0.96
N THR A 539 -11.58 -6.70 -1.58
CA THR A 539 -11.78 -7.68 -2.65
C THR A 539 -12.16 -9.04 -2.07
N SER A 540 -13.25 -9.62 -2.59
CA SER A 540 -13.91 -10.83 -2.10
C SER A 540 -13.28 -12.15 -2.58
N CYS A 541 -12.01 -12.15 -3.00
CA CYS A 541 -11.36 -13.36 -3.50
C CYS A 541 -10.75 -14.19 -2.34
N ASP A 542 -11.17 -15.46 -2.23
CA ASP A 542 -10.67 -16.35 -1.17
C ASP A 542 -9.23 -16.87 -1.43
N THR A 543 -8.83 -17.07 -2.70
CA THR A 543 -7.60 -17.80 -3.06
C THR A 543 -6.65 -17.02 -3.98
N LEU A 544 -6.91 -16.89 -5.28
CA LEU A 544 -6.03 -16.14 -6.19
C LEU A 544 -6.78 -14.94 -6.76
N CYS A 545 -6.25 -13.73 -6.58
CA CYS A 545 -6.78 -12.50 -7.19
C CYS A 545 -5.81 -12.01 -8.26
N LEU A 546 -6.28 -11.85 -9.49
CA LEU A 546 -5.50 -11.30 -10.59
C LEU A 546 -6.14 -10.00 -11.09
N GLY A 547 -5.32 -8.96 -11.26
CA GLY A 547 -5.76 -7.69 -11.84
C GLY A 547 -6.08 -7.83 -13.34
N GLY A 548 -7.08 -7.11 -13.80
CA GLY A 548 -7.47 -7.05 -15.21
C GLY A 548 -7.47 -5.61 -15.73
N PRO A 549 -7.57 -5.45 -17.06
CA PRO A 549 -7.61 -4.13 -17.69
C PRO A 549 -8.81 -3.30 -17.19
N GLY A 550 -8.63 -1.98 -17.11
CA GLY A 550 -9.67 -1.05 -16.66
C GLY A 550 -10.00 -1.14 -15.16
N ASN A 551 -9.02 -1.50 -14.31
CA ASN A 551 -9.20 -1.70 -12.87
C ASN A 551 -10.22 -2.82 -12.53
N SER A 552 -10.33 -3.81 -13.39
CA SER A 552 -11.10 -5.03 -13.13
C SER A 552 -10.26 -6.05 -12.34
N PHE A 553 -10.89 -7.06 -11.74
CA PHE A 553 -10.19 -8.18 -11.12
C PHE A 553 -10.90 -9.50 -11.39
N SER A 554 -10.12 -10.58 -11.47
CA SER A 554 -10.59 -11.95 -11.63
C SER A 554 -10.11 -12.80 -10.46
N CYS A 555 -11.04 -13.41 -9.72
CA CYS A 555 -10.71 -14.46 -8.75
C CYS A 555 -10.56 -15.81 -9.47
N LEU A 556 -9.41 -16.48 -9.31
CA LEU A 556 -9.16 -17.83 -9.79
C LEU A 556 -9.04 -18.79 -8.60
N CYS A 557 -9.44 -20.04 -8.84
CA CYS A 557 -9.30 -21.13 -7.88
C CYS A 557 -8.12 -22.01 -8.27
N PRO A 558 -7.45 -22.67 -7.29
CA PRO A 558 -6.43 -23.66 -7.60
C PRO A 558 -6.97 -24.79 -8.48
N ASP A 559 -6.07 -25.44 -9.21
CA ASP A 559 -6.43 -26.55 -10.10
C ASP A 559 -7.14 -27.67 -9.30
N GLY A 560 -8.23 -28.18 -9.85
CA GLY A 560 -9.09 -29.18 -9.19
C GLY A 560 -10.26 -28.61 -8.37
N PHE A 561 -10.34 -27.30 -8.14
CA PHE A 561 -11.47 -26.67 -7.45
C PHE A 561 -12.48 -26.04 -8.42
N LYS A 562 -13.77 -26.09 -8.07
CA LYS A 562 -14.83 -25.43 -8.85
C LYS A 562 -15.18 -24.08 -8.26
N LYS A 563 -15.23 -23.06 -9.12
CA LYS A 563 -15.68 -21.72 -8.75
C LYS A 563 -17.22 -21.68 -8.72
N VAL A 564 -17.80 -21.37 -7.57
CA VAL A 564 -19.24 -21.16 -7.40
C VAL A 564 -19.47 -19.86 -6.63
N ASN A 565 -20.17 -18.89 -7.23
CA ASN A 565 -20.45 -17.57 -6.64
C ASN A 565 -19.21 -16.82 -6.09
N GLY A 566 -18.06 -16.94 -6.75
CA GLY A 566 -16.82 -16.27 -6.35
C GLY A 566 -16.01 -17.00 -5.26
N LYS A 567 -16.57 -18.05 -4.65
CA LYS A 567 -15.87 -18.93 -3.70
C LYS A 567 -15.34 -20.19 -4.39
N CYS A 568 -14.22 -20.69 -3.91
CA CYS A 568 -13.64 -21.95 -4.37
C CYS A 568 -14.23 -23.11 -3.58
N MET A 569 -14.93 -24.01 -4.26
CA MET A 569 -15.56 -25.18 -3.66
C MET A 569 -14.89 -26.45 -4.15
N CYS A 570 -14.90 -27.47 -3.28
CA CYS A 570 -14.47 -28.81 -3.64
C CYS A 570 -15.34 -29.37 -4.78
N PRO A 571 -14.83 -30.29 -5.62
CA PRO A 571 -15.62 -30.97 -6.65
C PRO A 571 -16.90 -31.62 -6.13
N SER A 572 -16.91 -32.01 -4.85
CA SER A 572 -18.02 -32.59 -4.10
C SER A 572 -19.09 -31.59 -3.63
N GLY A 573 -18.89 -30.29 -3.86
CA GLY A 573 -19.83 -29.24 -3.42
C GLY A 573 -19.71 -28.83 -1.95
N LEU A 574 -18.65 -29.24 -1.26
CA LEU A 574 -18.35 -28.85 0.13
C LEU A 574 -17.38 -27.65 0.17
N GLU A 575 -17.47 -26.85 1.24
CA GLU A 575 -16.49 -25.79 1.51
C GLU A 575 -15.14 -26.41 1.91
N PRO A 576 -14.01 -25.96 1.33
CA PRO A 576 -12.69 -26.45 1.67
C PRO A 576 -12.25 -26.02 3.08
N ALA A 577 -11.47 -26.86 3.74
CA ALA A 577 -10.80 -26.53 5.01
C ALA A 577 -9.82 -25.34 4.83
N PRO A 578 -9.40 -24.64 5.91
CA PRO A 578 -8.52 -23.46 5.82
C PRO A 578 -7.14 -23.70 5.18
N ASN A 579 -6.72 -24.96 5.03
CA ASN A 579 -5.53 -25.39 4.28
C ASN A 579 -5.83 -25.78 2.82
N MET A 580 -7.02 -25.43 2.31
CA MET A 580 -7.55 -25.76 1.00
C MET A 580 -7.64 -27.27 0.72
N THR A 581 -8.13 -28.06 1.68
CA THR A 581 -8.36 -29.52 1.53
C THR A 581 -9.85 -29.88 1.66
N CYS A 582 -10.28 -30.94 0.99
CA CYS A 582 -11.68 -31.37 0.92
C CYS A 582 -11.94 -32.60 1.81
N SER A 583 -12.83 -32.50 2.81
CA SER A 583 -13.26 -33.66 3.63
C SER A 583 -14.45 -34.39 2.98
N LYS A 584 -14.41 -35.72 2.79
CA LYS A 584 -15.55 -36.53 2.27
C LYS A 584 -16.44 -37.06 3.41
N GLN A 585 -17.76 -37.08 3.20
CA GLN A 585 -18.75 -37.84 4.00
C GLN A 585 -19.45 -38.88 3.10
N ASP A 586 -18.80 -40.01 2.87
CA ASP A 586 -19.41 -41.34 2.75
C ASP A 586 -18.32 -42.33 2.36
N GLY A 587 -18.15 -43.38 3.16
CA GLY A 587 -17.03 -44.32 3.10
C GLY A 587 -17.05 -45.31 1.93
N SER A 588 -17.35 -44.87 0.70
CA SER A 588 -17.00 -45.63 -0.50
C SER A 588 -16.36 -44.71 -1.55
N CYS A 589 -15.08 -44.94 -1.83
CA CYS A 589 -14.33 -44.25 -2.86
C CYS A 589 -14.82 -44.64 -4.27
N SER A 590 -14.58 -43.78 -5.26
CA SER A 590 -14.86 -44.07 -6.68
C SER A 590 -14.04 -45.29 -7.14
N PRO A 591 -14.47 -46.09 -8.16
CA PRO A 591 -13.70 -47.24 -8.64
C PRO A 591 -12.26 -46.94 -9.11
N ASP A 592 -11.92 -45.67 -9.36
CA ASP A 592 -10.56 -45.20 -9.73
C ASP A 592 -9.74 -44.62 -8.55
N GLU A 593 -10.26 -44.68 -7.33
CA GLU A 593 -9.64 -44.14 -6.10
C GLU A 593 -9.28 -45.27 -5.11
N PHE A 594 -8.16 -45.13 -4.40
CA PHE A 594 -7.73 -46.03 -3.33
C PHE A 594 -8.25 -45.56 -1.97
N THR A 595 -8.80 -46.50 -1.20
CA THR A 595 -9.30 -46.24 0.16
C THR A 595 -8.21 -46.50 1.21
N CYS A 596 -7.74 -45.43 1.86
CA CYS A 596 -6.83 -45.47 3.00
C CYS A 596 -7.49 -46.15 4.22
N LYS A 597 -6.68 -46.64 5.16
CA LYS A 597 -7.18 -47.36 6.34
C LYS A 597 -7.93 -46.46 7.33
N ASN A 598 -7.61 -45.17 7.36
CA ASN A 598 -8.33 -44.11 8.07
C ASN A 598 -9.59 -43.60 7.34
N GLY A 599 -9.94 -44.16 6.17
CA GLY A 599 -11.13 -43.80 5.39
C GLY A 599 -10.96 -42.60 4.46
N VAL A 600 -9.74 -42.07 4.31
CA VAL A 600 -9.40 -41.07 3.28
C VAL A 600 -9.38 -41.75 1.90
N CYS A 601 -9.91 -41.09 0.87
CA CYS A 601 -9.85 -41.57 -0.51
C CYS A 601 -8.78 -40.78 -1.25
N ILE A 602 -7.76 -41.45 -1.73
CA ILE A 602 -6.72 -40.87 -2.59
C ILE A 602 -6.86 -41.42 -4.01
N THR A 603 -6.26 -40.78 -4.99
CA THR A 603 -6.26 -41.30 -6.37
C THR A 603 -5.39 -42.56 -6.46
N ASN A 604 -5.68 -43.51 -7.34
CA ASN A 604 -4.82 -44.69 -7.52
C ASN A 604 -3.37 -44.33 -7.92
N THR A 605 -3.14 -43.14 -8.47
CA THR A 605 -1.80 -42.60 -8.79
C THR A 605 -0.99 -42.21 -7.55
N TRP A 606 -1.64 -42.01 -6.41
CA TRP A 606 -1.03 -41.62 -5.11
C TRP A 606 -0.86 -42.84 -4.20
N ARG A 607 -0.98 -44.04 -4.77
CA ARG A 607 -0.72 -45.29 -4.06
C ARG A 607 0.67 -45.77 -4.45
N CYS A 608 1.55 -45.97 -3.47
CA CYS A 608 2.93 -46.40 -3.70
C CYS A 608 3.78 -45.36 -4.44
N ASP A 609 3.53 -44.06 -4.24
CA ASP A 609 4.29 -42.97 -4.83
C ASP A 609 5.41 -42.46 -3.90
N GLY A 610 5.51 -43.06 -2.69
CA GLY A 610 6.52 -42.74 -1.68
C GLY A 610 6.08 -41.64 -0.70
N ASN A 611 4.86 -41.12 -0.82
CA ASN A 611 4.29 -40.12 0.08
C ASN A 611 3.19 -40.73 0.96
N ASP A 612 3.08 -40.24 2.20
CA ASP A 612 1.95 -40.55 3.07
C ASP A 612 0.80 -39.58 2.79
N ASP A 613 0.14 -39.76 1.65
CA ASP A 613 -1.02 -38.99 1.21
C ASP A 613 -2.29 -39.35 2.00
N CYS A 614 -2.33 -40.57 2.52
CA CYS A 614 -3.35 -41.00 3.45
C CYS A 614 -3.24 -40.30 4.82
N GLY A 615 -2.05 -39.86 5.24
CA GLY A 615 -1.75 -39.34 6.58
C GLY A 615 -1.67 -40.42 7.69
N ASP A 616 -1.84 -41.70 7.33
CA ASP A 616 -1.70 -42.87 8.21
C ASP A 616 -0.78 -43.97 7.61
N ASN A 617 -0.10 -43.64 6.51
CA ASN A 617 0.85 -44.42 5.72
C ASN A 617 0.25 -45.71 5.13
N SER A 618 -1.05 -45.73 4.87
CA SER A 618 -1.77 -46.89 4.35
C SER A 618 -1.69 -47.08 2.84
N ASP A 619 -1.45 -45.98 2.13
CA ASP A 619 -1.10 -45.92 0.71
C ASP A 619 0.26 -46.51 0.40
N GLU A 620 1.21 -46.42 1.33
CA GLU A 620 2.56 -46.95 1.21
C GLU A 620 2.74 -48.33 1.87
N ALA A 621 1.73 -48.79 2.60
CA ALA A 621 1.75 -50.09 3.25
C ALA A 621 1.43 -51.22 2.25
N SER A 622 2.42 -52.09 1.99
CA SER A 622 2.34 -53.27 1.10
C SER A 622 2.37 -52.96 -0.41
N CYS A 623 3.33 -52.14 -0.82
CA CYS A 623 3.62 -51.75 -2.20
C CYS A 623 4.87 -52.46 -2.77
N THR A 624 4.82 -52.86 -4.05
CA THR A 624 5.96 -53.48 -4.77
C THR A 624 6.56 -52.56 -5.83
N CYS A 625 5.75 -51.84 -6.62
CA CYS A 625 6.14 -50.74 -7.56
C CYS A 625 4.92 -49.82 -7.84
N ALA A 626 5.15 -48.56 -8.22
CA ALA A 626 4.12 -47.57 -8.59
C ALA A 626 3.38 -47.93 -9.91
N PRO A 627 2.11 -47.52 -10.12
CA PRO A 627 1.27 -47.95 -11.26
C PRO A 627 1.76 -47.54 -12.66
N HIS A 628 2.79 -46.69 -12.76
CA HIS A 628 3.40 -46.26 -14.03
C HIS A 628 4.84 -46.79 -14.22
N MET A 629 5.31 -47.70 -13.37
CA MET A 629 6.62 -48.34 -13.50
C MET A 629 6.47 -49.84 -13.74
N ILE A 630 7.33 -50.40 -14.60
CA ILE A 630 7.41 -51.83 -14.90
C ILE A 630 8.43 -52.46 -13.96
N ALA A 631 8.10 -53.60 -13.36
CA ALA A 631 9.02 -54.32 -12.48
C ALA A 631 9.95 -55.23 -13.29
N CYS A 632 11.26 -55.14 -13.06
CA CYS A 632 12.26 -56.13 -13.45
C CYS A 632 11.98 -57.48 -12.75
N GLU A 633 12.56 -58.58 -13.24
CA GLU A 633 12.39 -59.91 -12.64
C GLU A 633 12.97 -59.97 -11.20
N ASP A 634 13.95 -59.11 -10.89
CA ASP A 634 14.56 -58.92 -9.56
C ASP A 634 13.92 -57.80 -8.70
N LEU A 635 12.65 -57.44 -8.95
CA LEU A 635 11.84 -56.52 -8.12
C LEU A 635 12.29 -55.03 -8.10
N HIS A 636 13.15 -54.60 -9.03
CA HIS A 636 13.43 -53.17 -9.27
C HIS A 636 12.44 -52.58 -10.29
N CYS A 637 12.16 -51.28 -10.26
CA CYS A 637 11.13 -50.66 -11.10
C CYS A 637 11.75 -49.66 -12.11
N TYR A 638 11.32 -49.69 -13.38
CA TYR A 638 11.78 -48.79 -14.44
C TYR A 638 10.60 -48.20 -15.24
N LEU A 639 10.84 -47.13 -16.01
CA LEU A 639 9.79 -46.43 -16.78
C LEU A 639 9.50 -47.16 -18.11
N PRO A 640 8.24 -47.17 -18.61
CA PRO A 640 7.87 -47.90 -19.83
C PRO A 640 8.63 -47.51 -21.10
N HIS A 641 9.24 -46.31 -21.14
CA HIS A 641 10.03 -45.83 -22.27
C HIS A 641 11.51 -46.23 -22.19
N TRP A 642 11.97 -46.73 -21.04
CA TRP A 642 13.30 -47.34 -20.83
C TRP A 642 13.29 -48.84 -21.13
N ARG A 643 12.47 -49.19 -22.13
CA ARG A 643 12.39 -50.56 -22.64
C ARG A 643 12.93 -50.49 -24.06
N CYS A 644 14.03 -51.16 -24.32
CA CYS A 644 14.67 -51.15 -25.64
C CYS A 644 15.22 -49.78 -26.05
N ASP A 645 15.69 -48.97 -25.09
CA ASP A 645 16.35 -47.70 -25.37
C ASP A 645 17.88 -47.84 -25.44
N GLY A 646 18.41 -49.04 -25.18
CA GLY A 646 19.80 -49.40 -25.39
C GLY A 646 20.70 -49.13 -24.19
N ASP A 647 20.14 -48.61 -23.09
CA ASP A 647 20.79 -48.51 -21.80
C ASP A 647 20.34 -49.66 -20.89
N THR A 648 21.13 -49.98 -19.85
CA THR A 648 20.87 -51.13 -18.97
C THR A 648 20.33 -50.64 -17.63
N ASP A 649 19.02 -50.41 -17.57
CA ASP A 649 18.32 -49.85 -16.43
C ASP A 649 17.86 -50.92 -15.44
N CYS A 650 17.61 -52.15 -15.91
CA CYS A 650 17.50 -53.32 -15.04
C CYS A 650 18.88 -54.00 -14.85
N LEU A 651 19.27 -54.25 -13.60
CA LEU A 651 20.52 -54.95 -13.23
C LEU A 651 20.66 -56.36 -13.86
N ASP A 652 19.55 -56.98 -14.25
CA ASP A 652 19.45 -58.30 -14.88
C ASP A 652 19.36 -58.26 -16.42
N MET A 653 19.40 -57.07 -17.04
CA MET A 653 19.20 -56.80 -18.47
C MET A 653 17.83 -57.25 -19.02
N SER A 654 16.80 -57.32 -18.18
CA SER A 654 15.47 -57.77 -18.60
C SER A 654 14.70 -56.74 -19.45
N ASP A 655 15.03 -55.47 -19.28
CA ASP A 655 14.57 -54.32 -20.08
C ASP A 655 15.02 -54.38 -21.56
N GLU A 656 16.16 -55.02 -21.85
CA GLU A 656 16.80 -55.05 -23.17
C GLU A 656 16.74 -56.42 -23.90
N LYS A 657 16.14 -57.44 -23.29
CA LYS A 657 16.23 -58.83 -23.78
C LYS A 657 15.22 -59.24 -24.86
N ASP A 658 14.21 -58.44 -25.19
CA ASP A 658 13.16 -58.83 -26.15
C ASP A 658 12.67 -57.66 -27.04
N CYS A 659 13.61 -57.04 -27.76
CA CYS A 659 13.38 -55.89 -28.63
C CYS A 659 13.35 -56.30 -30.12
N ALA A 660 12.19 -56.20 -30.76
CA ALA A 660 12.05 -56.49 -32.20
C ALA A 660 12.60 -55.33 -33.05
N LYS A 661 13.59 -55.59 -33.92
CA LYS A 661 14.18 -54.61 -34.85
C LYS A 661 13.12 -54.02 -35.80
N GLN A 662 12.89 -52.71 -35.74
CA GLN A 662 12.01 -51.96 -36.66
C GLN A 662 12.81 -51.37 -37.83
N ASN A 663 12.25 -51.44 -39.04
CA ASN A 663 12.77 -50.79 -40.27
C ASN A 663 12.19 -49.37 -40.38
N CYS A 664 13.01 -48.39 -40.78
CA CYS A 664 12.59 -46.99 -41.03
C CYS A 664 11.48 -46.90 -42.11
N SER A 665 10.59 -45.90 -41.98
CA SER A 665 9.46 -45.67 -42.92
C SER A 665 9.89 -45.03 -44.25
N GLU A 666 9.07 -45.14 -45.32
CA GLU A 666 9.40 -44.65 -46.67
C GLU A 666 9.73 -43.14 -46.78
N SER A 667 9.31 -42.32 -45.81
CA SER A 667 9.60 -40.87 -45.74
C SER A 667 10.90 -40.52 -44.99
N GLN A 668 11.59 -41.52 -44.45
CA GLN A 668 12.80 -41.36 -43.66
C GLN A 668 14.03 -41.90 -44.41
N PHE A 669 15.18 -41.27 -44.20
CA PHE A 669 16.49 -41.73 -44.61
C PHE A 669 17.14 -42.46 -43.45
N THR A 670 17.69 -43.64 -43.72
CA THR A 670 18.39 -44.45 -42.73
C THR A 670 19.87 -44.09 -42.73
N CYS A 671 20.32 -43.51 -41.62
CA CYS A 671 21.73 -43.22 -41.33
C CYS A 671 22.55 -44.53 -41.30
N ALA A 672 23.86 -44.44 -41.50
CA ALA A 672 24.73 -45.62 -41.50
C ALA A 672 24.79 -46.33 -40.12
N ASN A 673 24.56 -45.59 -39.03
CA ASN A 673 24.42 -46.10 -37.67
C ASN A 673 23.05 -46.76 -37.35
N GLY A 674 22.10 -46.77 -38.30
CA GLY A 674 20.77 -47.37 -38.12
C GLY A 674 19.70 -46.41 -37.58
N ASN A 675 20.03 -45.14 -37.33
CA ASN A 675 19.04 -44.10 -36.99
C ASN A 675 18.24 -43.65 -38.22
N CYS A 676 17.00 -43.21 -38.01
CA CYS A 676 16.13 -42.72 -39.08
C CYS A 676 15.96 -41.19 -38.98
N ILE A 677 16.39 -40.44 -40.00
CA ILE A 677 16.14 -38.99 -40.14
C ILE A 677 15.14 -38.73 -41.27
N GLU A 678 14.52 -37.56 -41.37
CA GLU A 678 13.63 -37.28 -42.51
C GLU A 678 14.42 -36.89 -43.77
N LYS A 679 13.98 -37.32 -44.95
CA LYS A 679 14.68 -37.06 -46.23
C LYS A 679 14.96 -35.59 -46.55
N ARG A 680 14.31 -34.62 -45.88
CA ARG A 680 14.54 -33.18 -46.04
C ARG A 680 15.77 -32.66 -45.27
N TRP A 681 16.30 -33.45 -44.33
CA TRP A 681 17.50 -33.23 -43.54
C TRP A 681 18.69 -33.99 -44.15
N MET A 682 18.61 -34.28 -45.45
CA MET A 682 19.77 -34.67 -46.22
C MET A 682 20.27 -33.41 -46.89
N CYS A 683 21.54 -33.09 -46.72
CA CYS A 683 22.20 -31.99 -47.42
C CYS A 683 21.70 -30.59 -47.02
N ASP A 684 21.27 -30.42 -45.78
CA ASP A 684 20.90 -29.11 -45.22
C ASP A 684 22.04 -28.45 -44.44
N GLY A 685 23.20 -29.13 -44.34
CA GLY A 685 24.45 -28.57 -43.83
C GLY A 685 24.68 -28.81 -42.34
N ASP A 686 23.75 -29.51 -41.67
CA ASP A 686 23.85 -29.94 -40.28
C ASP A 686 24.03 -31.47 -40.22
N ASN A 687 24.74 -31.97 -39.21
CA ASN A 687 24.97 -33.41 -39.02
C ASN A 687 23.91 -34.01 -38.11
N ASP A 688 22.73 -34.26 -38.65
CA ASP A 688 21.56 -34.78 -37.95
C ASP A 688 21.64 -36.28 -37.68
N CYS A 689 22.32 -37.02 -38.56
CA CYS A 689 22.63 -38.43 -38.31
C CYS A 689 23.68 -38.63 -37.20
N LYS A 690 24.32 -37.56 -36.71
CA LYS A 690 25.45 -37.52 -35.75
C LYS A 690 26.73 -38.25 -36.21
N ASP A 691 26.62 -39.16 -37.17
CA ASP A 691 27.71 -39.88 -37.84
C ASP A 691 28.13 -39.24 -39.19
N GLY A 692 27.45 -38.17 -39.61
CA GLY A 692 27.71 -37.39 -40.83
C GLY A 692 27.26 -38.06 -42.13
N SER A 693 26.46 -39.14 -42.07
CA SER A 693 26.03 -39.91 -43.24
C SER A 693 25.09 -39.14 -44.18
N ASP A 694 24.33 -38.21 -43.61
CA ASP A 694 23.36 -37.32 -44.24
C ASP A 694 23.98 -36.20 -45.08
N GLU A 695 25.24 -35.85 -44.81
CA GLU A 695 25.95 -34.74 -45.45
C GLU A 695 27.05 -35.18 -46.45
N GLN A 696 27.24 -36.49 -46.63
CA GLN A 696 28.39 -37.02 -47.37
C GLN A 696 28.21 -37.15 -48.90
N ASN A 697 27.00 -36.92 -49.46
CA ASN A 697 26.77 -37.14 -50.90
C ASN A 697 25.74 -36.19 -51.55
N CYS A 698 25.97 -34.88 -51.38
CA CYS A 698 25.06 -33.81 -51.81
C CYS A 698 25.50 -33.19 -53.14
N THR A 699 24.81 -33.49 -54.25
CA THR A 699 25.06 -32.86 -55.58
C THR A 699 24.12 -31.68 -55.85
N GLU A 700 24.60 -30.62 -56.51
CA GLU A 700 24.03 -29.25 -56.67
C GLU A 700 22.59 -29.08 -57.24
N THR A 701 21.69 -30.07 -57.24
CA THR A 701 20.39 -29.97 -57.94
C THR A 701 19.17 -30.48 -57.17
N LEU A 702 18.92 -29.99 -55.94
CA LEU A 702 17.60 -30.08 -55.27
C LEU A 702 17.18 -28.71 -54.68
N PRO A 703 15.89 -28.31 -54.77
CA PRO A 703 15.52 -26.91 -55.05
C PRO A 703 15.22 -26.03 -53.83
N LYS A 704 15.67 -24.76 -53.90
CA LYS A 704 15.26 -23.62 -53.06
C LYS A 704 13.91 -23.05 -53.56
N ARG A 705 12.90 -23.01 -52.66
CA ARG A 705 11.59 -22.29 -52.70
C ARG A 705 10.60 -22.54 -53.87
N PRO A 706 9.29 -22.38 -53.59
CA PRO A 706 8.35 -21.77 -54.54
C PRO A 706 7.59 -20.55 -53.96
N ASP A 707 7.31 -19.59 -54.85
CA ASP A 707 6.59 -18.31 -54.64
C ASP A 707 5.04 -18.41 -54.79
N GLU A 708 4.37 -17.36 -54.27
CA GLU A 708 3.06 -16.73 -54.65
C GLU A 708 1.67 -17.36 -54.35
N ALA A 709 0.83 -16.63 -53.57
CA ALA A 709 -0.49 -16.10 -54.01
C ALA A 709 -1.32 -15.33 -52.91
N SER A 710 -1.78 -14.11 -53.28
CA SER A 710 -3.00 -13.35 -52.86
C SER A 710 -3.07 -12.55 -51.53
N CYS A 711 -2.98 -11.21 -51.62
CA CYS A 711 -3.32 -10.24 -50.55
C CYS A 711 -4.86 -9.99 -50.48
N VAL A 712 -5.52 -10.38 -49.39
CA VAL A 712 -6.90 -9.93 -49.05
C VAL A 712 -6.98 -9.67 -47.54
N SER A 713 -7.10 -8.39 -47.15
CA SER A 713 -8.02 -7.85 -46.11
C SER A 713 -7.56 -6.48 -45.54
N GLY A 714 -8.46 -5.49 -45.54
CA GLY A 714 -8.55 -4.37 -44.58
C GLY A 714 -7.48 -3.27 -44.50
N ASN A 715 -6.21 -3.61 -44.24
CA ASN A 715 -5.23 -2.68 -43.63
C ASN A 715 -3.88 -2.57 -44.38
N VAL A 716 -3.89 -2.75 -45.70
CA VAL A 716 -2.67 -2.92 -46.50
C VAL A 716 -2.69 -1.98 -47.72
N PHE A 717 -1.61 -1.26 -47.94
CA PHE A 717 -1.32 -0.42 -49.11
C PHE A 717 -0.58 -1.23 -50.19
N VAL A 718 -0.97 -1.05 -51.45
CA VAL A 718 -0.39 -1.78 -52.59
C VAL A 718 0.54 -0.86 -53.37
N CYS A 719 1.81 -1.24 -53.46
CA CYS A 719 2.82 -0.56 -54.28
C CYS A 719 2.66 -0.98 -55.75
N GLY A 720 2.49 -0.01 -56.66
CA GLY A 720 2.53 -0.20 -58.11
C GLY A 720 1.26 -0.73 -58.80
N ASN A 721 1.20 -0.56 -60.14
CA ASN A 721 0.04 -0.91 -60.99
C ASN A 721 -0.11 -2.43 -61.22
N LYS A 722 -1.01 -3.06 -60.46
CA LYS A 722 -1.85 -4.24 -60.76
C LYS A 722 -1.29 -5.51 -61.44
N THR A 723 0.02 -5.71 -61.59
CA THR A 723 0.54 -6.98 -62.14
C THR A 723 1.65 -7.67 -61.36
N ASN A 724 2.23 -7.06 -60.32
CA ASN A 724 3.08 -7.69 -59.29
C ASN A 724 3.01 -6.83 -58.01
N GLY A 725 1.88 -6.84 -57.31
CA GLY A 725 1.65 -5.95 -56.16
C GLY A 725 2.47 -6.34 -54.94
N PHE A 726 3.44 -5.51 -54.56
CA PHE A 726 4.09 -5.56 -53.25
C PHE A 726 3.15 -4.90 -52.22
N CYS A 727 2.89 -5.58 -51.11
CA CYS A 727 1.87 -5.20 -50.13
C CYS A 727 2.58 -4.71 -48.85
N ILE A 728 2.41 -3.43 -48.49
CA ILE A 728 2.93 -2.85 -47.23
C ILE A 728 1.77 -2.48 -46.30
N PRO A 729 1.92 -2.55 -44.97
CA PRO A 729 0.92 -2.05 -44.03
C PRO A 729 0.63 -0.55 -44.22
N ASN A 730 -0.60 -0.08 -43.97
CA ASN A 730 -0.92 1.36 -44.01
C ASN A 730 -0.11 2.22 -43.01
N ALA A 731 0.50 1.60 -42.00
CA ALA A 731 1.39 2.27 -41.05
C ALA A 731 2.75 2.66 -41.67
N TRP A 732 3.11 2.06 -42.81
CA TRP A 732 4.35 2.28 -43.56
C TRP A 732 4.13 3.23 -44.74
N VAL A 733 3.21 4.19 -44.56
CA VAL A 733 2.88 5.20 -45.57
C VAL A 733 3.11 6.55 -44.92
N CYS A 734 4.05 7.33 -45.44
CA CYS A 734 4.48 8.61 -44.89
C CYS A 734 5.15 8.51 -43.51
N ASP A 735 5.89 7.43 -43.26
CA ASP A 735 6.67 7.23 -42.02
C ASP A 735 8.14 7.66 -42.17
N GLY A 736 8.52 8.16 -43.34
CA GLY A 736 9.85 8.67 -43.64
C GLY A 736 10.83 7.60 -44.14
N GLU A 737 10.39 6.35 -44.30
CA GLU A 737 11.17 5.24 -44.84
C GLU A 737 10.64 4.79 -46.22
N LYS A 738 11.52 4.33 -47.11
CA LYS A 738 11.13 3.92 -48.47
C LYS A 738 10.79 2.42 -48.49
N ASP A 739 9.58 2.08 -48.09
CA ASP A 739 9.08 0.72 -47.99
C ASP A 739 8.51 0.18 -49.31
N CYS A 740 7.97 1.06 -50.17
CA CYS A 740 7.62 0.69 -51.53
C CYS A 740 8.86 0.69 -52.45
N PRO A 741 9.02 -0.30 -53.35
CA PRO A 741 10.11 -0.35 -54.33
C PRO A 741 10.23 0.91 -55.21
N GLY A 742 9.14 1.68 -55.35
CA GLY A 742 9.06 2.94 -56.08
C GLY A 742 9.00 4.21 -55.23
N ALA A 743 9.19 4.13 -53.91
CA ALA A 743 9.02 5.23 -52.94
C ALA A 743 7.69 5.99 -53.09
N GLU A 744 6.64 5.25 -53.45
CA GLU A 744 5.29 5.76 -53.74
C GLU A 744 4.41 5.86 -52.49
N ASP A 745 4.84 5.20 -51.42
CA ASP A 745 4.48 5.41 -50.02
C ASP A 745 4.93 6.78 -49.48
N GLU A 746 6.12 7.25 -49.87
CA GLU A 746 6.74 8.49 -49.38
C GLU A 746 6.60 9.69 -50.32
N ARG A 747 5.64 9.66 -51.23
CA ARG A 747 5.52 10.70 -52.26
C ARG A 747 4.98 12.01 -51.65
N GLU A 748 5.66 13.11 -51.97
CA GLU A 748 5.43 14.45 -51.41
C GLU A 748 4.00 14.99 -51.68
N ASP A 749 3.34 14.52 -52.74
CA ASP A 749 1.93 14.83 -53.06
C ASP A 749 0.91 14.15 -52.12
N ARG A 750 1.32 13.08 -51.43
CA ARG A 750 0.51 12.32 -50.47
C ARG A 750 0.79 12.70 -49.02
N CYS A 751 2.05 12.93 -48.66
CA CYS A 751 2.45 13.17 -47.26
C CYS A 751 2.27 14.62 -46.77
N GLN A 752 1.92 15.56 -47.66
CA GLN A 752 1.61 16.95 -47.26
C GLN A 752 0.34 17.10 -46.39
N ASN A 753 -0.54 16.10 -46.40
CA ASN A 753 -1.78 16.10 -45.60
C ASN A 753 -1.75 15.07 -44.45
N TYR A 754 -0.57 14.53 -44.10
CA TYR A 754 -0.42 13.55 -43.03
C TYR A 754 -0.38 14.25 -41.66
N THR A 755 -1.38 13.97 -40.82
CA THR A 755 -1.48 14.49 -39.45
C THR A 755 -0.85 13.51 -38.47
N CYS A 756 0.04 13.97 -37.56
CA CYS A 756 0.54 13.15 -36.45
C CYS A 756 -0.65 12.52 -35.69
N ALA A 757 -0.44 11.34 -35.09
CA ALA A 757 -1.47 10.69 -34.28
C ALA A 757 -1.95 11.63 -33.14
N PRO A 758 -3.22 11.57 -32.70
CA PRO A 758 -3.82 12.54 -31.77
C PRO A 758 -3.12 12.73 -30.41
N TYR A 759 -2.21 11.84 -30.03
CA TYR A 759 -1.44 11.83 -28.78
C TYR A 759 0.04 12.22 -28.95
N MET A 760 0.42 12.68 -30.14
CA MET A 760 1.78 13.15 -30.44
C MET A 760 1.77 14.65 -30.72
N TYR A 761 2.71 15.37 -30.12
CA TYR A 761 2.99 16.77 -30.40
C TYR A 761 3.87 16.88 -31.65
N ARG A 762 3.43 17.69 -32.62
CA ARG A 762 4.18 17.95 -33.84
C ARG A 762 5.15 19.11 -33.61
N CYS A 763 6.44 18.81 -33.52
CA CYS A 763 7.49 19.84 -33.49
C CYS A 763 7.44 20.67 -34.79
N PRO A 764 7.86 21.95 -34.76
CA PRO A 764 7.89 22.82 -35.93
C PRO A 764 8.69 22.25 -37.14
N SER A 765 9.70 21.41 -36.87
CA SER A 765 10.46 20.64 -37.86
C SER A 765 9.71 19.48 -38.53
N GLY A 766 8.52 19.11 -38.06
CA GLY A 766 7.74 17.98 -38.57
C GLY A 766 7.95 16.66 -37.81
N LYS A 767 8.84 16.62 -36.80
CA LYS A 767 9.04 15.48 -35.89
C LYS A 767 7.84 15.34 -34.93
N CYS A 768 7.25 14.16 -34.83
CA CYS A 768 6.19 13.89 -33.83
C CYS A 768 6.84 13.33 -32.54
N ILE A 769 6.67 14.00 -31.40
CA ILE A 769 7.07 13.54 -30.06
C ILE A 769 5.83 13.23 -29.21
N TYR A 770 5.96 12.50 -28.10
CA TYR A 770 4.79 12.17 -27.27
C TYR A 770 4.30 13.39 -26.47
N MET A 771 2.99 13.54 -26.26
CA MET A 771 2.43 14.63 -25.46
C MET A 771 2.90 14.65 -23.99
N SER A 772 3.39 13.51 -23.47
CA SER A 772 4.03 13.42 -22.14
C SER A 772 5.42 14.05 -22.08
N TRP A 773 6.03 14.33 -23.23
CA TRP A 773 7.37 14.92 -23.42
C TRP A 773 7.27 16.40 -23.80
N VAL A 774 6.14 17.03 -23.46
CA VAL A 774 5.92 18.47 -23.61
C VAL A 774 5.86 19.04 -22.19
N CYS A 775 6.70 20.03 -21.89
CA CYS A 775 6.87 20.62 -20.55
C CYS A 775 7.34 19.64 -19.46
N ASP A 776 8.09 18.59 -19.80
CA ASP A 776 8.65 17.64 -18.84
C ASP A 776 10.01 18.10 -18.29
N GLY A 777 10.62 19.11 -18.92
CA GLY A 777 11.87 19.74 -18.52
C GLY A 777 13.08 19.28 -19.33
N GLU A 778 12.89 18.40 -20.31
CA GLU A 778 13.90 17.98 -21.28
C GLU A 778 13.57 18.51 -22.68
N ASN A 779 14.55 18.53 -23.59
CA ASN A 779 14.36 19.05 -24.96
C ASN A 779 14.28 17.87 -25.94
N ASP A 780 13.09 17.31 -26.06
CA ASP A 780 12.75 16.14 -26.85
C ASP A 780 12.51 16.45 -28.33
N CYS A 781 12.10 17.69 -28.64
CA CYS A 781 12.09 18.17 -30.03
C CYS A 781 13.52 18.26 -30.61
N GLY A 782 14.55 18.42 -29.77
CA GLY A 782 15.96 18.42 -30.18
C GLY A 782 16.38 19.68 -30.95
N GLU A 783 15.54 20.71 -30.96
CA GLU A 783 15.81 22.00 -31.58
C GLU A 783 16.49 22.95 -30.59
N ALA A 784 17.29 23.91 -31.07
CA ALA A 784 18.00 24.86 -30.20
C ALA A 784 17.05 25.77 -29.38
N GLU A 785 15.77 25.84 -29.77
CA GLU A 785 14.76 26.67 -29.15
C GLU A 785 13.84 25.94 -28.15
N ALA A 786 13.96 24.62 -27.98
CA ALA A 786 13.15 23.78 -27.08
C ALA A 786 11.65 24.13 -27.15
N SER A 787 11.03 23.95 -28.33
CA SER A 787 9.64 24.34 -28.61
C SER A 787 8.61 23.60 -27.75
N ASP A 788 8.96 22.40 -27.34
CA ASP A 788 8.27 21.54 -26.36
C ASP A 788 8.34 22.08 -24.92
N GLU A 789 9.27 23.00 -24.63
CA GLU A 789 9.49 23.59 -23.30
C GLU A 789 9.20 25.11 -23.24
N LYS A 790 8.77 25.71 -24.36
CA LYS A 790 8.36 27.12 -24.40
C LYS A 790 6.87 27.24 -24.05
N ASP A 791 6.55 28.24 -23.22
CA ASP A 791 5.20 28.58 -22.73
C ASP A 791 4.62 27.67 -21.62
N CYS A 792 5.49 27.03 -20.81
CA CYS A 792 5.07 26.27 -19.62
C CYS A 792 4.90 27.20 -18.38
N ALA A 793 3.75 27.16 -17.69
CA ALA A 793 3.47 28.00 -16.51
C ALA A 793 4.28 27.60 -15.25
N PRO A 794 4.59 28.52 -14.31
CA PRO A 794 5.45 28.24 -13.15
C PRO A 794 4.78 27.31 -12.12
N ARG A 795 5.48 26.23 -11.77
CA ARG A 795 5.00 25.03 -11.08
C ARG A 795 4.70 25.22 -9.57
N THR A 796 3.57 24.65 -9.11
CA THR A 796 3.39 24.08 -7.76
C THR A 796 3.01 22.61 -7.89
N HIS A 797 3.71 21.74 -7.16
CA HIS A 797 3.63 20.28 -7.28
C HIS A 797 2.24 19.69 -7.00
N THR A 798 1.59 19.19 -8.05
CA THR A 798 0.76 17.98 -8.07
C THR A 798 0.86 17.42 -9.49
N LYS A 799 1.21 16.13 -9.62
CA LYS A 799 1.20 15.38 -10.89
C LYS A 799 -0.24 15.27 -11.41
N LEU A 800 -0.71 16.28 -12.15
CA LEU A 800 -1.81 16.21 -13.11
C LEU A 800 -1.56 17.33 -14.15
N LEU A 801 -1.71 17.01 -15.44
CA LEU A 801 -1.48 17.91 -16.58
C LEU A 801 -2.39 19.17 -16.52
N PRO A 802 -2.01 20.32 -17.10
CA PRO A 802 -2.85 21.52 -17.12
C PRO A 802 -4.03 21.40 -18.12
N ARG A 803 -5.19 21.94 -17.72
CA ARG A 803 -6.42 22.04 -18.56
C ARG A 803 -6.39 23.32 -19.43
N PRO A 804 -6.82 23.26 -20.70
CA PRO A 804 -6.97 24.46 -21.53
C PRO A 804 -8.21 25.26 -21.14
N ASP A 805 -8.10 26.60 -21.16
CA ASP A 805 -9.15 27.54 -20.68
C ASP A 805 -10.46 27.54 -21.48
N LYS A 806 -10.56 26.84 -22.61
CA LYS A 806 -11.80 26.64 -23.40
C LYS A 806 -11.75 25.34 -24.20
N LEU A 807 -12.69 24.42 -23.96
CA LEU A 807 -12.90 23.23 -24.76
C LEU A 807 -14.14 23.39 -25.66
N GLU A 808 -13.95 23.36 -26.98
CA GLU A 808 -15.03 23.12 -27.94
C GLU A 808 -14.93 21.67 -28.41
N PHE A 809 -15.84 20.81 -27.94
CA PHE A 809 -15.95 19.42 -28.40
C PHE A 809 -17.20 19.22 -29.28
N PRO A 810 -17.21 18.20 -30.17
CA PRO A 810 -18.33 18.01 -31.09
C PRO A 810 -19.60 17.53 -30.38
N ASN A 811 -20.62 18.37 -30.35
CA ASN A 811 -21.96 18.04 -29.84
C ASN A 811 -22.81 17.37 -30.93
N ASN A 812 -22.49 16.13 -31.32
CA ASN A 812 -23.41 15.28 -32.07
C ASN A 812 -22.95 13.81 -32.14
N GLY A 813 -23.35 13.01 -31.15
CA GLY A 813 -23.74 11.61 -31.34
C GLY A 813 -22.70 10.53 -31.72
N SER A 814 -21.42 10.85 -31.93
CA SER A 814 -20.36 9.82 -32.03
C SER A 814 -19.07 10.25 -31.33
N CYS A 815 -18.94 9.91 -30.05
CA CYS A 815 -17.66 10.05 -29.34
C CYS A 815 -16.67 8.98 -29.85
N ALA A 816 -15.38 9.31 -29.89
CA ALA A 816 -14.33 8.36 -30.26
C ALA A 816 -14.09 7.33 -29.12
N ASP A 817 -13.52 6.16 -29.43
CA ASP A 817 -13.35 5.03 -28.49
C ASP A 817 -12.54 5.34 -27.21
N TRP A 818 -11.80 6.45 -27.20
CA TRP A 818 -11.01 6.93 -26.06
C TRP A 818 -11.70 8.02 -25.23
N MET A 819 -12.96 8.35 -25.57
CA MET A 819 -13.75 9.38 -24.92
C MET A 819 -14.88 8.78 -24.07
N PHE A 820 -15.04 9.28 -22.85
CA PHE A 820 -16.22 9.07 -22.01
C PHE A 820 -17.36 9.96 -22.47
N ILE A 821 -18.55 9.39 -22.55
CA ILE A 821 -19.79 10.11 -22.84
C ILE A 821 -20.43 10.49 -21.51
N CYS A 822 -20.50 11.78 -21.21
CA CYS A 822 -21.27 12.32 -20.09
C CYS A 822 -22.77 12.04 -20.30
N ASP A 823 -23.58 12.03 -19.24
CA ASP A 823 -25.01 11.72 -19.38
C ASP A 823 -25.77 12.82 -20.14
N ASN A 824 -25.22 14.05 -20.20
CA ASN A 824 -25.69 15.16 -21.03
C ASN A 824 -25.27 15.10 -22.51
N GLY A 825 -24.47 14.10 -22.92
CA GLY A 825 -24.04 13.87 -24.30
C GLY A 825 -22.73 14.55 -24.70
N ASN A 826 -22.04 15.22 -23.77
CA ASN A 826 -20.69 15.75 -23.99
C ASN A 826 -19.65 14.61 -24.00
N CYS A 827 -18.61 14.73 -24.83
CA CYS A 827 -17.52 13.75 -24.90
C CYS A 827 -16.29 14.30 -24.16
N LEU A 828 -15.84 13.61 -23.11
CA LEU A 828 -14.60 13.92 -22.38
C LEU A 828 -13.53 12.83 -22.62
N PRO A 829 -12.24 13.11 -22.47
CA PRO A 829 -11.22 12.06 -22.45
C PRO A 829 -11.39 11.12 -21.24
N TYR A 830 -11.12 9.82 -21.40
CA TYR A 830 -11.27 8.82 -20.32
C TYR A 830 -10.51 9.17 -19.02
N TRP A 831 -9.37 9.83 -19.13
CA TRP A 831 -8.52 10.21 -17.99
C TRP A 831 -9.01 11.44 -17.22
N TRP A 832 -10.09 12.11 -17.64
CA TRP A 832 -10.82 13.12 -16.86
C TRP A 832 -11.99 12.51 -16.09
N ARG A 833 -12.17 11.19 -16.16
CA ARG A 833 -13.12 10.48 -15.31
C ARG A 833 -12.48 10.25 -13.95
N CYS A 834 -13.15 10.69 -12.88
CA CYS A 834 -12.73 10.50 -11.50
C CYS A 834 -11.43 11.23 -11.14
N ASP A 835 -11.22 12.41 -11.73
CA ASP A 835 -10.09 13.28 -11.41
C ASP A 835 -10.41 14.29 -10.28
N GLY A 836 -11.64 14.24 -9.77
CA GLY A 836 -12.13 15.02 -8.63
C GLY A 836 -12.73 16.37 -9.01
N VAL A 837 -12.94 16.64 -10.30
CA VAL A 837 -13.59 17.85 -10.80
C VAL A 837 -14.74 17.47 -11.72
N ASN A 838 -15.83 18.23 -11.66
CA ASN A 838 -16.97 18.05 -12.54
C ASN A 838 -16.67 18.66 -13.93
N ASP A 839 -16.00 17.89 -14.78
CA ASP A 839 -15.69 18.23 -16.18
C ASP A 839 -16.88 17.95 -17.11
N CYS A 840 -17.79 17.07 -16.72
CA CYS A 840 -19.02 16.81 -17.49
C CYS A 840 -20.12 17.87 -17.29
N GLU A 841 -19.94 18.81 -16.36
CA GLU A 841 -20.96 19.75 -15.82
C GLU A 841 -22.16 19.09 -15.13
N ASP A 842 -22.51 17.84 -15.46
CA ASP A 842 -23.56 17.01 -14.85
C ASP A 842 -23.05 16.03 -13.78
N ASN A 843 -21.73 16.05 -13.50
CA ASN A 843 -21.01 15.22 -12.53
C ASN A 843 -20.95 13.71 -12.89
N SER A 844 -21.35 13.32 -14.10
CA SER A 844 -21.36 11.91 -14.54
C SER A 844 -19.96 11.29 -14.61
N ASP A 845 -18.93 12.11 -14.80
CA ASP A 845 -17.52 11.75 -14.75
C ASP A 845 -17.02 11.38 -13.34
N GLU A 846 -17.67 11.87 -12.29
CA GLU A 846 -17.24 11.67 -10.90
C GLU A 846 -18.12 10.68 -10.12
N VAL A 847 -19.39 10.52 -10.53
CA VAL A 847 -20.39 9.70 -9.81
C VAL A 847 -20.03 8.22 -9.79
N ALA A 848 -19.43 7.68 -10.85
CA ALA A 848 -19.06 6.25 -10.93
C ALA A 848 -17.95 5.84 -9.96
N CYS A 849 -17.16 6.80 -9.44
CA CYS A 849 -16.04 6.55 -8.52
C CYS A 849 -16.35 6.87 -7.06
N GLY A 850 -17.60 7.20 -6.72
CA GLY A 850 -18.03 7.41 -5.34
C GLY A 850 -17.55 8.71 -4.71
N LEU A 851 -16.99 9.64 -5.49
CA LEU A 851 -16.73 11.02 -5.08
C LEU A 851 -18.03 11.81 -5.20
N VAL A 852 -18.82 11.81 -4.12
CA VAL A 852 -19.98 12.70 -4.02
C VAL A 852 -19.47 14.09 -3.64
N TYR A 853 -19.28 14.96 -4.63
CA TYR A 853 -19.24 16.39 -4.37
C TYR A 853 -20.66 16.84 -4.02
N HIS A 854 -20.92 17.05 -2.73
CA HIS A 854 -22.09 17.80 -2.31
C HIS A 854 -21.86 19.27 -2.63
N ASP A 855 -22.29 19.71 -3.82
CA ASP A 855 -22.80 21.06 -3.94
C ASP A 855 -24.28 21.05 -4.33
N LYS A 856 -24.99 21.96 -3.70
CA LYS A 856 -26.43 22.09 -3.70
C LYS A 856 -26.88 22.56 -5.07
N THR A 857 -27.67 21.77 -5.79
CA THR A 857 -28.96 22.14 -6.41
C THR A 857 -29.41 21.07 -7.43
N ALA A 858 -30.74 20.92 -7.55
CA ALA A 858 -31.51 20.11 -8.51
C ALA A 858 -31.69 18.60 -8.21
N VAL A 859 -32.95 18.26 -7.90
CA VAL A 859 -33.54 16.92 -7.74
C VAL A 859 -34.43 16.64 -8.96
N SER A 860 -34.54 15.38 -9.41
CA SER A 860 -35.79 14.57 -9.53
C SER A 860 -35.69 13.47 -10.64
N PRO A 861 -36.55 12.42 -10.68
CA PRO A 861 -36.81 11.36 -9.69
C PRO A 861 -36.99 9.92 -10.29
N GLU A 862 -36.96 8.87 -9.45
CA GLU A 862 -37.87 7.68 -9.42
C GLU A 862 -37.23 6.55 -8.56
N HIS A 863 -37.66 6.32 -7.31
CA HIS A 863 -38.74 5.42 -6.81
C HIS A 863 -38.26 4.00 -6.40
N ASP A 864 -38.08 3.73 -5.09
CA ASP A 864 -39.00 2.87 -4.30
C ASP A 864 -38.66 2.73 -2.80
N ALA A 865 -39.69 2.42 -2.00
CA ALA A 865 -39.94 2.92 -0.65
C ALA A 865 -39.82 1.90 0.52
N ALA A 866 -39.49 2.41 1.73
CA ALA A 866 -39.90 1.82 3.01
C ALA A 866 -40.11 2.91 4.09
N ARG A 867 -41.32 2.95 4.69
CA ARG A 867 -41.81 3.99 5.62
C ARG A 867 -41.40 3.74 7.07
N GLN A 868 -40.98 4.80 7.80
CA GLN A 868 -40.82 4.78 9.26
C GLN A 868 -41.50 6.02 9.93
N LYS A 869 -42.17 5.83 11.07
CA LYS A 869 -42.91 6.88 11.83
C LYS A 869 -42.00 7.63 12.82
N CYS A 870 -42.22 8.92 13.03
CA CYS A 870 -41.34 9.77 13.84
C CYS A 870 -41.87 10.23 15.20
N GLY A 871 -40.95 10.78 16.01
CA GLY A 871 -41.13 11.07 17.43
C GLY A 871 -41.92 12.34 17.75
N LYS A 872 -42.27 12.53 19.04
CA LYS A 872 -43.24 13.52 19.57
C LYS A 872 -42.91 15.01 19.36
N SER A 873 -41.73 15.37 18.85
CA SER A 873 -41.32 16.75 18.57
C SER A 873 -41.07 17.02 17.08
N GLN A 874 -41.57 16.14 16.21
CA GLN A 874 -41.33 16.17 14.78
C GLN A 874 -42.66 16.02 14.01
N PHE A 875 -42.85 16.83 12.99
CA PHE A 875 -43.94 16.77 12.02
C PHE A 875 -43.59 15.78 10.90
N THR A 876 -44.53 14.95 10.48
CA THR A 876 -44.30 13.89 9.48
C THR A 876 -44.72 14.35 8.09
N CYS A 877 -43.76 14.54 7.20
CA CYS A 877 -43.95 14.84 5.77
C CYS A 877 -44.22 13.55 4.98
N SER A 878 -45.01 13.57 3.91
CA SER A 878 -45.04 12.43 2.96
C SER A 878 -43.89 12.56 1.96
N PRO A 879 -43.04 11.51 1.77
CA PRO A 879 -43.31 10.09 1.98
C PRO A 879 -42.58 9.45 3.20
N GLY A 880 -42.56 10.12 4.37
CA GLY A 880 -42.08 9.56 5.65
C GLY A 880 -40.88 10.26 6.28
N ILE A 881 -40.57 11.48 5.87
CA ILE A 881 -39.48 12.32 6.42
C ILE A 881 -40.04 13.15 7.58
N CYS A 882 -39.22 13.46 8.58
CA CYS A 882 -39.71 14.08 9.81
C CYS A 882 -38.93 15.33 10.17
N ILE A 883 -39.64 16.45 10.16
CA ILE A 883 -39.08 17.78 10.37
C ILE A 883 -39.43 18.29 11.77
N PRO A 884 -38.64 19.19 12.38
CA PRO A 884 -39.00 19.81 13.64
C PRO A 884 -40.29 20.66 13.51
N LEU A 885 -41.12 20.69 14.55
CA LEU A 885 -42.37 21.49 14.57
C LEU A 885 -42.15 23.01 14.37
N SER A 886 -40.92 23.51 14.51
CA SER A 886 -40.54 24.90 14.25
C SER A 886 -40.48 25.26 12.76
N TRP A 887 -40.41 24.26 11.89
CA TRP A 887 -40.32 24.40 10.42
C TRP A 887 -41.67 24.09 9.78
N VAL A 888 -42.74 24.50 10.46
CA VAL A 888 -44.12 24.38 9.99
C VAL A 888 -44.69 25.79 10.01
N CYS A 889 -45.10 26.30 8.85
CA CYS A 889 -45.54 27.68 8.66
C CYS A 889 -44.45 28.75 8.84
N ASP A 890 -43.20 28.46 8.51
CA ASP A 890 -42.11 29.44 8.48
C ASP A 890 -41.86 30.03 7.08
N SER A 891 -42.77 29.72 6.14
CA SER A 891 -42.74 30.16 4.73
C SER A 891 -41.59 29.58 3.91
N THR A 892 -40.87 28.61 4.47
CA THR A 892 -40.00 27.71 3.73
C THR A 892 -40.68 26.35 3.64
N ASN A 893 -40.63 25.75 2.46
CA ASN A 893 -41.31 24.49 2.19
C ASN A 893 -40.36 23.35 2.52
N ASP A 894 -40.23 23.05 3.81
CA ASP A 894 -39.30 22.09 4.42
C ASP A 894 -39.78 20.64 4.28
N CYS A 895 -41.08 20.39 4.12
CA CYS A 895 -41.55 19.11 3.60
C CYS A 895 -41.44 19.07 2.07
N SER A 896 -40.94 17.97 1.52
CA SER A 896 -40.82 17.75 0.07
C SER A 896 -42.15 17.79 -0.69
N ASP A 897 -43.28 17.50 -0.03
CA ASP A 897 -44.63 17.66 -0.57
C ASP A 897 -45.27 19.01 -0.21
N GLY A 898 -44.62 19.84 0.60
CA GLY A 898 -45.12 21.11 1.11
C GLY A 898 -46.28 21.01 2.09
N ALA A 899 -46.46 19.84 2.72
CA ALA A 899 -47.51 19.65 3.71
C ALA A 899 -47.37 20.56 4.95
N ASP A 900 -46.15 20.99 5.25
CA ASP A 900 -45.79 21.93 6.31
C ASP A 900 -46.28 23.36 6.07
N GLU A 901 -46.45 23.78 4.81
CA GLU A 901 -46.86 25.15 4.45
C GLU A 901 -48.30 25.25 3.92
N ARG A 902 -48.90 24.13 3.48
CA ARG A 902 -50.20 24.09 2.80
C ARG A 902 -51.40 24.49 3.68
N SER A 903 -51.24 24.51 4.99
CA SER A 903 -52.32 24.87 5.93
C SER A 903 -52.01 26.14 6.73
N CYS A 904 -51.14 27.01 6.22
CA CYS A 904 -50.72 28.25 6.87
C CYS A 904 -51.47 29.46 6.28
N THR A 905 -52.31 30.10 7.09
CA THR A 905 -53.07 31.29 6.66
C THR A 905 -52.14 32.50 6.54
N ARG A 906 -51.90 32.93 5.29
CA ARG A 906 -51.10 34.08 4.83
C ARG A 906 -50.99 35.27 5.79
N THR A 907 -49.76 35.71 6.06
CA THR A 907 -49.24 37.06 5.73
C THR A 907 -47.75 37.17 6.13
N MET A 908 -46.90 37.66 5.22
CA MET A 908 -45.48 38.05 5.40
C MET A 908 -45.32 39.48 4.85
N PRO A 909 -44.20 40.24 5.07
CA PRO A 909 -43.23 40.31 6.18
C PRO A 909 -42.87 41.79 6.58
N VAL A 910 -42.33 42.10 7.78
CA VAL A 910 -41.71 43.44 8.04
C VAL A 910 -40.58 43.45 9.10
N VAL A 911 -39.47 44.11 8.72
CA VAL A 911 -38.39 44.77 9.51
C VAL A 911 -38.87 45.36 10.86
N PRO A 912 -38.09 45.31 11.96
CA PRO A 912 -38.47 46.04 13.17
C PRO A 912 -38.31 47.56 12.95
N ARG A 913 -39.44 48.28 12.92
CA ARG A 913 -39.46 49.75 13.03
C ARG A 913 -39.34 50.12 14.51
N CYS A 914 -38.21 50.72 14.90
CA CYS A 914 -38.07 51.39 16.20
C CYS A 914 -38.92 52.69 16.21
N ASN A 915 -39.39 53.14 17.38
CA ASN A 915 -40.20 54.36 17.51
C ASN A 915 -39.34 55.63 17.30
N ALA A 916 -39.98 56.79 17.09
CA ALA A 916 -39.31 58.05 16.72
C ALA A 916 -38.24 58.57 17.71
N ASP A 917 -38.19 58.04 18.94
CA ASP A 917 -37.22 58.39 19.99
C ASP A 917 -36.25 57.24 20.32
N SER A 918 -36.15 56.23 19.45
CA SER A 918 -35.33 55.03 19.66
C SER A 918 -34.59 54.59 18.41
N THR A 919 -33.29 54.37 18.53
CA THR A 919 -32.33 54.02 17.49
C THR A 919 -32.02 52.51 17.49
N PRO A 920 -32.01 51.83 16.33
CA PRO A 920 -31.64 50.42 16.25
C PRO A 920 -30.11 50.21 16.37
N CYS A 921 -29.71 49.18 17.10
CA CYS A 921 -28.33 48.68 17.13
C CYS A 921 -27.95 48.10 15.74
N ALA A 922 -26.66 48.12 15.42
CA ALA A 922 -26.18 47.71 14.09
C ALA A 922 -26.35 46.22 13.79
N ASP A 923 -26.55 45.39 14.82
CA ASP A 923 -26.92 43.97 14.72
C ASP A 923 -28.36 43.74 14.22
N GLY A 924 -29.21 44.77 14.21
CA GLY A 924 -30.57 44.74 13.67
C GLY A 924 -31.61 44.05 14.54
N PHE A 925 -31.26 43.64 15.77
CA PHE A 925 -32.18 42.89 16.65
C PHE A 925 -32.67 43.68 17.87
N THR A 926 -32.04 44.82 18.21
CA THR A 926 -32.32 45.58 19.43
C THR A 926 -32.49 47.08 19.17
N CYS A 927 -33.49 47.74 19.78
CA CYS A 927 -33.69 49.20 19.71
C CYS A 927 -33.38 49.83 21.07
N ILE A 928 -32.48 50.81 21.10
CA ILE A 928 -32.14 51.61 22.28
C ILE A 928 -32.74 53.02 22.17
N ARG A 929 -32.88 53.78 23.26
CA ARG A 929 -33.40 55.16 23.17
C ARG A 929 -32.30 56.14 22.76
N ASP A 930 -32.66 57.23 22.10
CA ASP A 930 -31.66 58.21 21.62
C ASP A 930 -30.84 58.86 22.76
N ASN A 931 -31.32 58.83 24.00
CA ASN A 931 -30.58 59.30 25.17
C ASN A 931 -29.56 58.29 25.73
N GLN A 932 -29.52 57.09 25.17
CA GLN A 932 -28.58 56.00 25.48
C GLN A 932 -27.50 55.85 24.40
N LEU A 933 -27.52 56.74 23.38
CA LEU A 933 -26.46 56.80 22.38
C LEU A 933 -25.36 57.74 22.90
N CYS A 934 -24.13 57.24 23.00
CA CYS A 934 -22.98 58.01 23.49
C CYS A 934 -23.17 58.53 24.94
N ASP A 935 -23.80 57.74 25.81
CA ASP A 935 -24.00 58.07 27.22
C ASP A 935 -22.90 57.50 28.15
N GLY A 936 -22.01 56.67 27.58
CA GLY A 936 -20.88 56.06 28.26
C GLY A 936 -21.20 54.71 28.93
N VAL A 937 -22.42 54.19 28.73
CA VAL A 937 -22.86 52.86 29.15
C VAL A 937 -23.12 52.01 27.90
N ILE A 938 -22.73 50.73 27.95
CA ILE A 938 -22.90 49.82 26.82
C ILE A 938 -24.30 49.20 26.92
N ASP A 939 -25.21 49.68 26.08
CA ASP A 939 -26.60 49.23 25.99
C ASP A 939 -26.85 48.35 24.74
N CYS A 940 -26.05 48.49 23.67
CA CYS A 940 -26.03 47.54 22.54
C CYS A 940 -25.01 46.41 22.76
N ALA A 941 -25.40 45.16 22.48
CA ALA A 941 -24.56 43.97 22.73
C ALA A 941 -23.27 43.93 21.87
N ASP A 942 -23.30 44.60 20.73
CA ASP A 942 -22.17 44.75 19.82
C ASP A 942 -21.33 46.03 20.08
N HIS A 943 -21.69 46.81 21.11
CA HIS A 943 -21.08 48.11 21.45
C HIS A 943 -21.25 49.20 20.37
N SER A 944 -22.21 49.04 19.45
CA SER A 944 -22.40 49.98 18.33
C SER A 944 -22.87 51.37 18.77
N ASP A 945 -23.50 51.47 19.93
CA ASP A 945 -23.99 52.69 20.57
C ASP A 945 -22.89 53.64 21.06
N GLU A 946 -21.68 53.15 21.31
CA GLU A 946 -20.56 53.92 21.87
C GLU A 946 -19.37 54.10 20.90
N GLN A 947 -19.39 53.41 19.75
CA GLN A 947 -18.22 53.31 18.86
C GLN A 947 -17.98 54.54 17.95
N HIS A 948 -19.02 55.33 17.66
CA HIS A 948 -18.97 56.44 16.70
C HIS A 948 -19.34 57.82 17.28
N CYS A 949 -18.91 58.10 18.51
CA CYS A 949 -19.19 59.35 19.20
C CYS A 949 -18.12 60.42 18.93
N ALA A 950 -18.27 61.21 17.85
CA ALA A 950 -17.36 62.30 17.53
C ALA A 950 -17.64 63.56 18.40
N ASN A 951 -16.86 63.74 19.47
CA ASN A 951 -16.69 64.96 20.28
C ASN A 951 -17.85 65.98 20.25
N LYS A 952 -18.85 65.79 21.12
CA LYS A 952 -19.65 66.90 21.67
C LYS A 952 -19.57 66.91 23.19
N HIS A 953 -19.43 68.13 23.70
CA HIS A 953 -19.05 68.50 25.04
C HIS A 953 -19.96 67.99 26.16
N LYS A 954 -19.33 67.73 27.32
CA LYS A 954 -19.88 67.87 28.67
C LYS A 954 -20.85 69.06 28.80
N THR A 955 -22.03 68.83 29.37
CA THR A 955 -22.67 69.77 30.31
C THR A 955 -23.38 68.99 31.40
N ALA A 956 -22.82 69.05 32.61
CA ALA A 956 -23.51 68.73 33.85
C ALA A 956 -24.54 69.83 34.16
N VAL A 957 -25.76 69.46 34.55
CA VAL A 957 -26.62 70.27 35.45
C VAL A 957 -27.46 69.33 36.33
N VAL A 958 -27.58 69.75 37.58
CA VAL A 958 -28.06 69.08 38.80
C VAL A 958 -29.51 69.54 39.16
N CYS A 959 -30.23 68.70 39.93
CA CYS A 959 -31.41 68.95 40.81
C CYS A 959 -32.83 69.02 40.19
N PRO A 960 -33.90 68.66 40.94
CA PRO A 960 -34.04 68.58 42.41
C PRO A 960 -33.89 67.20 43.05
#